data_AF-A0A9E4A873-F1
#
_entry.id   AF-A0A9E4A873-F1
#
_cell.length_a   1.000
_cell.length_b   1.000
_cell.length_c   1.000
_cell.angle_alpha   90.00
_cell.angle_beta   90.00
_cell.angle_gamma   90.00
#
_symmetry.space_group_name_H-M   'P 1'
#
loop_
_entity.id
_entity.type
_entity.pdbx_description
1 polymer ?
#
loop_
_entity_poly.entity_id
_entity_poly.type
_entity_poly.pdbx_seq_one_letter_code
_entity_poly.pdbx_strand_id
1 'polypeptide(L)'
;MRTITKLALIFYICLSYSVIHAGTGSAQRLFRSVGVNFADSQNGIVSTNAPKVEDSLSQHGGNKTGAEEAVTPVASGQNSSQYRSTSEQQVSYDDVYGLELTLPFAGSVELNATPKDDVTVKLEKHGTGANEEVVQTYLNAVQLEISTKDDILLLTPRLPEFPDLDAQLIRLDCFIETPPDLTLEIQTESGDIRVHGIRGSMALTTNVGNVHLDKAMGAYQVNAQEGRIYGKVLLTGGNNIFATRSGSIDLVVLDEIAANMILDTSDGAISLRLPESYPADLEIRIEKDDPRAITIDLPVELETAYVGDIVQGWINGGGPLIKMSASQGITILPAQSVSTESETDDNEVEVDDLYAEDDLPPPPTVSVPRASVQPIIDGNLFEKVWARSIPLSPFSMADAATLPNEPTQAFLLWDDQYLYIGARIYDSQMKQVQITQTNPDSSVWLDDTFEILVDPNPANPTYHHLVINPIGTVFDQHIKANYPLDPDVETAYKRIAKPDWDSRAQVETQITPTFWSVEVALPRDALEPTALKNWRFNLHRKTQGDTTESSSKPIEYSYWSPSYDEIQPWWPHWSDRMGTIRLAEPENSESAQGFEFVEQFSLAAIEVEGNGDIPTSELLEKIPFQPGDIISVDELSWLSREFEVLDWFSDVRIGTSDIIEEVAVEEGDEPPPIPIFKVNLRIHVAEAPTGVVERLNIQRNRYFISPFLRAAFGLKQGRTSIEELNTKCQLIENLYRHHGYDLVQITHQFSGTHLLIDIDEGHLDDIRFSGNHRITRTELTDALGFKQGDAYSKQIGTKRLNQMRAKLNRNNLYFKRIKNWGVKREGDRNVLSIEVEERSRLKVNWLPIFDFNRVHGLILGGGAGISTREADAQIYGGISSGLSSKIWNYQLGAEKTLFDNHALTIGGRVYQQTDANRYAGWSEGGEFLGAFFLGSTSLDYYQRKGYRAQVRGKLTRSMNITLEFTDEDHEILFKSTDWSLFNKNVLKRSNLRIDEGHFRSVTVSYNFNTLKALAPIRSGSLLWGTRQMQNYRAKHGWRGNFSVEYADKRLNSDFDFNLYHFTIVRYNQFLLSNHNLDFRLEGAFSDRPLPRQRLLYLGGVGTLHGYDFKEFVGDSMLLFNIEYRIHFGKIRYIDESEGPLGAVTAFLDTGYAWFNDENLRVNRFNTSVGVGVSLFIGDPSVALRFEIARALRKERNFVPILLLSRRF
;
A
#
# COMPACT_ATOMS: atom_id res chain seq x y z
N MET A 1 -0.20 21.46 14.61
CA MET A 1 0.67 20.25 14.68
C MET A 1 -0.11 18.95 14.90
N ARG A 2 -0.73 18.69 16.06
CA ARG A 2 -1.42 17.40 16.36
C ARG A 2 -2.37 16.89 15.25
N THR A 3 -3.17 17.77 14.63
CA THR A 3 -4.05 17.41 13.50
C THR A 3 -3.29 16.90 12.28
N ILE A 4 -2.15 17.52 11.95
CA ILE A 4 -1.27 17.12 10.84
C ILE A 4 -0.63 15.76 11.13
N THR A 5 -0.25 15.48 12.38
CA THR A 5 0.27 14.17 12.79
C THR A 5 -0.80 13.07 12.69
N LYS A 6 -2.05 13.34 13.11
CA LYS A 6 -3.18 12.41 12.90
C LYS A 6 -3.43 12.14 11.41
N LEU A 7 -3.40 13.19 10.57
CA LEU A 7 -3.55 13.06 9.12
C LEU A 7 -2.40 12.28 8.46
N ALA A 8 -1.16 12.46 8.92
CA ALA A 8 -0.01 11.67 8.46
C ALA A 8 -0.10 10.19 8.85
N LEU A 9 -0.68 9.88 10.02
CA LEU A 9 -0.94 8.50 10.44
C LEU A 9 -2.07 7.86 9.60
N ILE A 10 -3.15 8.59 9.31
CA ILE A 10 -4.19 8.16 8.36
C ILE A 10 -3.57 7.88 6.98
N PHE A 11 -2.70 8.78 6.50
CA PHE A 11 -1.99 8.64 5.23
C PHE A 11 -1.14 7.36 5.20
N TYR A 12 -0.38 7.08 6.26
CA TYR A 12 0.41 5.85 6.40
C TYR A 12 -0.47 4.59 6.40
N ILE A 13 -1.57 4.58 7.17
CA ILE A 13 -2.51 3.44 7.23
C ILE A 13 -3.19 3.21 5.86
N CYS A 14 -3.62 4.27 5.17
CA CYS A 14 -4.21 4.18 3.83
C CYS A 14 -3.21 3.69 2.76
N LEU A 15 -1.94 4.11 2.82
CA LEU A 15 -0.88 3.55 1.97
C LEU A 15 -0.69 2.05 2.25
N SER A 16 -0.50 1.66 3.50
CA SER A 16 -0.28 0.27 3.91
C SER A 16 -1.45 -0.64 3.51
N TYR A 17 -2.69 -0.20 3.70
CA TYR A 17 -3.88 -0.96 3.30
C TYR A 17 -4.01 -1.13 1.77
N SER A 18 -3.55 -0.13 1.00
CA SER A 18 -3.49 -0.20 -0.46
C SER A 18 -2.44 -1.21 -0.95
N VAL A 19 -1.33 -1.35 -0.22
CA VAL A 19 -0.27 -2.34 -0.50
C VAL A 19 -0.76 -3.77 -0.20
N ILE A 20 -1.51 -3.99 0.88
CA ILE A 20 -2.05 -5.31 1.25
C ILE A 20 -2.97 -5.90 0.17
N HIS A 21 -3.72 -5.06 -0.55
CA HIS A 21 -4.62 -5.50 -1.63
C HIS A 21 -3.93 -5.71 -3.00
N ALA A 22 -2.68 -5.26 -3.18
CA ALA A 22 -1.97 -5.30 -4.46
C ALA A 22 -1.12 -6.57 -4.69
N GLY A 23 -1.11 -7.49 -3.72
CA GLY A 23 -0.25 -8.68 -3.72
C GLY A 23 1.19 -8.38 -3.32
N THR A 24 1.80 -9.31 -2.57
CA THR A 24 3.08 -9.12 -1.86
C THR A 24 4.26 -8.69 -2.73
N GLY A 25 4.30 -9.08 -4.01
CA GLY A 25 5.40 -8.75 -4.94
C GLY A 25 5.49 -7.27 -5.38
N SER A 26 4.48 -6.45 -5.07
CA SER A 26 4.43 -5.02 -5.43
C SER A 26 4.99 -4.11 -4.34
N ALA A 27 4.94 -4.55 -3.07
CA ALA A 27 5.33 -3.75 -1.90
C ALA A 27 6.81 -3.32 -1.94
N GLN A 28 7.72 -4.27 -2.15
CA GLN A 28 9.18 -4.05 -2.10
C GLN A 28 9.70 -3.06 -3.15
N ARG A 29 8.99 -2.86 -4.26
CA ARG A 29 9.38 -1.89 -5.30
C ARG A 29 8.95 -0.46 -4.99
N LEU A 30 7.85 -0.26 -4.26
CA LEU A 30 7.38 1.09 -3.91
C LEU A 30 8.33 1.74 -2.89
N PHE A 31 8.68 1.02 -1.81
CA PHE A 31 9.53 1.55 -0.73
C PHE A 31 10.96 1.92 -1.18
N ARG A 32 11.53 1.24 -2.17
CA ARG A 32 12.84 1.61 -2.75
C ARG A 32 12.83 2.92 -3.55
N SER A 33 11.66 3.44 -3.94
CA SER A 33 11.55 4.65 -4.79
C SER A 33 11.41 5.97 -4.02
N VAL A 34 11.17 5.94 -2.71
CA VAL A 34 10.81 7.13 -1.91
C VAL A 34 11.98 7.69 -1.09
N GLY A 35 13.10 6.96 -0.97
CA GLY A 35 14.40 7.53 -0.59
C GLY A 35 14.46 8.28 0.74
N VAL A 36 13.84 7.77 1.80
CA VAL A 36 13.90 8.37 3.15
C VAL A 36 14.87 7.58 4.03
N ASN A 37 16.05 8.15 4.26
CA ASN A 37 16.91 7.76 5.39
C ASN A 37 16.48 8.56 6.62
N PHE A 38 16.22 7.88 7.74
CA PHE A 38 16.15 8.52 9.05
C PHE A 38 17.56 8.59 9.64
N ALA A 39 17.97 9.76 10.08
CA ALA A 39 19.18 9.98 10.86
C ALA A 39 18.78 10.52 12.24
N ASP A 40 19.53 10.10 13.26
CA ASP A 40 19.21 10.38 14.66
C ASP A 40 19.24 11.86 15.03
N SER A 41 18.36 12.24 15.96
CA SER A 41 18.60 13.38 16.85
C SER A 41 17.94 13.13 18.21
N GLN A 42 18.73 12.61 19.16
CA GLN A 42 18.41 12.68 20.59
C GLN A 42 18.94 13.97 21.23
N ASN A 43 18.39 14.27 22.41
CA ASN A 43 18.83 15.22 23.45
C ASN A 43 18.42 16.71 23.32
N GLY A 44 17.96 17.26 24.46
CA GLY A 44 17.95 18.72 24.66
C GLY A 44 16.76 19.35 25.41
N ILE A 45 16.14 18.71 26.41
CA ILE A 45 15.20 19.43 27.31
C ILE A 45 15.99 20.08 28.46
N VAL A 46 16.00 21.41 28.52
CA VAL A 46 16.45 22.17 29.71
C VAL A 46 15.45 23.28 30.04
N SER A 47 15.08 23.36 31.32
CA SER A 47 14.17 24.35 31.90
C SER A 47 14.74 25.76 31.94
N THR A 48 13.90 26.81 31.90
CA THR A 48 14.18 28.04 32.66
C THR A 48 12.93 28.70 33.26
N ASN A 49 13.09 29.06 34.53
CA ASN A 49 12.18 29.67 35.48
C ASN A 49 11.45 30.94 35.03
N ALA A 50 10.28 31.16 35.63
CA ALA A 50 9.64 32.46 35.76
C ALA A 50 10.33 33.35 36.82
N PRO A 51 10.17 34.68 36.76
CA PRO A 51 10.31 35.56 37.92
C PRO A 51 8.96 36.04 38.47
N LYS A 52 8.83 36.04 39.80
CA LYS A 52 7.84 36.83 40.54
C LYS A 52 8.16 38.34 40.44
N VAL A 53 7.15 39.18 40.62
CA VAL A 53 7.27 40.45 41.36
C VAL A 53 6.05 40.57 42.29
N GLU A 54 6.28 40.97 43.55
CA GLU A 54 5.28 41.11 44.61
C GLU A 54 4.83 42.58 44.80
N ASP A 55 3.81 42.77 45.64
CA ASP A 55 3.19 44.05 46.02
C ASP A 55 4.16 45.15 46.50
N SER A 56 3.79 46.43 46.33
CA SER A 56 3.37 47.29 47.47
C SER A 56 3.11 48.78 47.15
N LEU A 57 1.89 49.21 47.48
CA LEU A 57 1.53 50.41 48.25
C LEU A 57 2.20 51.80 47.97
N SER A 58 1.39 52.66 47.31
CA SER A 58 0.68 53.79 47.97
C SER A 58 1.15 55.25 47.81
N GLN A 59 0.13 56.14 47.66
CA GLN A 59 0.09 57.60 47.89
C GLN A 59 0.90 58.49 46.89
N HIS A 60 0.45 59.69 46.48
CA HIS A 60 -0.60 60.56 47.00
C HIS A 60 -1.11 61.59 45.94
N GLY A 61 -2.25 62.23 46.20
CA GLY A 61 -2.79 63.36 45.43
C GLY A 61 -3.96 62.98 44.50
N GLY A 62 -5.15 63.57 44.58
CA GLY A 62 -5.63 64.64 45.47
C GLY A 62 -6.62 65.55 44.74
N ASN A 63 -7.93 65.38 45.04
CA ASN A 63 -9.09 66.19 44.65
C ASN A 63 -8.91 67.33 43.62
N LYS A 64 -9.75 67.31 42.58
CA LYS A 64 -10.82 68.32 42.46
C LYS A 64 -11.95 67.91 41.52
N THR A 65 -13.17 68.11 42.01
CA THR A 65 -14.42 68.05 41.25
C THR A 65 -14.73 69.40 40.61
N GLY A 66 -15.27 69.35 39.39
CA GLY A 66 -15.95 70.42 38.66
C GLY A 66 -16.69 69.71 37.51
N ALA A 67 -18.03 69.69 37.38
CA ALA A 67 -19.07 70.67 37.70
C ALA A 67 -19.14 71.84 36.69
N GLU A 68 -19.59 71.51 35.48
CA GLU A 68 -20.28 72.39 34.52
C GLU A 68 -21.46 71.56 33.96
N GLU A 69 -22.69 71.90 34.35
CA GLU A 69 -23.66 72.67 33.53
C GLU A 69 -24.66 71.77 32.78
N ALA A 70 -25.46 71.03 33.55
CA ALA A 70 -26.79 70.64 33.11
C ALA A 70 -27.75 71.82 33.34
N VAL A 71 -28.10 72.54 32.27
CA VAL A 71 -29.04 73.66 32.32
C VAL A 71 -30.39 73.17 32.82
N THR A 72 -30.86 73.73 33.94
CA THR A 72 -32.21 73.52 34.46
C THR A 72 -33.26 74.05 33.47
N PRO A 73 -34.23 73.23 33.03
CA PRO A 73 -35.52 73.77 32.61
C PRO A 73 -36.17 74.40 33.83
N VAL A 74 -36.47 75.69 33.75
CA VAL A 74 -37.23 76.41 34.78
C VAL A 74 -38.56 75.70 34.99
N ALA A 75 -38.91 75.43 36.25
CA ALA A 75 -40.24 74.98 36.62
C ALA A 75 -41.27 76.12 36.43
N SER A 76 -41.66 76.39 35.19
CA SER A 76 -42.88 77.12 34.88
C SER A 76 -44.05 76.18 35.09
N GLY A 77 -44.67 76.25 36.27
CA GLY A 77 -45.89 75.52 36.56
C GLY A 77 -47.02 75.95 35.63
N GLN A 78 -47.33 75.13 34.63
CA GLN A 78 -48.66 75.00 34.07
C GLN A 78 -49.08 73.55 34.18
N ASN A 79 -50.26 73.30 34.74
CA ASN A 79 -50.85 71.98 34.77
C ASN A 79 -51.19 71.57 33.33
N SER A 80 -50.36 70.73 32.71
CA SER A 80 -50.72 70.04 31.47
C SER A 80 -51.73 68.95 31.83
N SER A 81 -53.01 69.31 31.82
CA SER A 81 -54.11 68.37 32.01
C SER A 81 -54.07 67.28 30.94
N GLN A 82 -54.37 66.05 31.33
CA GLN A 82 -54.57 64.94 30.41
C GLN A 82 -56.03 64.92 29.97
N TYR A 83 -56.25 64.94 28.66
CA TYR A 83 -57.57 64.91 28.03
C TYR A 83 -57.78 63.56 27.35
N ARG A 84 -59.03 63.06 27.39
CA ARG A 84 -59.40 61.76 26.80
C ARG A 84 -60.67 61.91 25.97
N SER A 85 -60.70 61.25 24.82
CA SER A 85 -61.89 61.03 24.01
C SER A 85 -61.93 59.57 23.57
N THR A 86 -63.12 59.02 23.39
CA THR A 86 -63.30 57.63 22.95
C THR A 86 -64.26 57.60 21.77
N SER A 87 -63.91 56.84 20.73
CA SER A 87 -64.81 56.54 19.62
C SER A 87 -64.88 55.04 19.40
N GLU A 88 -66.08 54.53 19.14
CA GLU A 88 -66.37 53.11 18.92
C GLU A 88 -67.08 52.97 17.58
N GLN A 89 -66.67 51.98 16.79
CA GLN A 89 -67.23 51.64 15.49
C GLN A 89 -67.37 50.12 15.38
N GLN A 90 -68.42 49.67 14.68
CA GLN A 90 -68.79 48.27 14.55
C GLN A 90 -68.97 47.95 13.05
N VAL A 91 -68.44 46.81 12.62
CA VAL A 91 -68.40 46.38 11.21
C VAL A 91 -68.89 44.94 11.11
N SER A 92 -69.60 44.60 10.02
CA SER A 92 -69.97 43.20 9.76
C SER A 92 -68.71 42.36 9.51
N TYR A 93 -68.71 41.12 10.00
CA TYR A 93 -67.64 40.16 9.76
C TYR A 93 -67.83 39.34 8.47
N ASP A 94 -69.00 39.41 7.83
CA ASP A 94 -69.27 38.72 6.57
C ASP A 94 -68.18 39.02 5.53
N ASP A 95 -67.55 37.95 5.01
CA ASP A 95 -66.44 37.99 4.05
C ASP A 95 -65.19 38.79 4.51
N VAL A 96 -64.89 38.85 5.82
CA VAL A 96 -63.63 39.44 6.35
C VAL A 96 -62.65 38.34 6.75
N TYR A 97 -61.51 38.25 6.05
CA TYR A 97 -60.46 37.23 6.28
C TYR A 97 -59.14 37.79 6.84
N GLY A 98 -58.97 39.12 6.82
CA GLY A 98 -57.79 39.79 7.39
C GLY A 98 -58.08 41.14 8.02
N LEU A 99 -57.22 41.59 8.92
CA LEU A 99 -57.25 42.91 9.54
C LEU A 99 -55.85 43.54 9.51
N GLU A 100 -55.76 44.73 8.94
CA GLU A 100 -54.54 45.54 8.84
C GLU A 100 -54.70 46.80 9.71
N LEU A 101 -53.78 47.02 10.66
CA LEU A 101 -53.76 48.21 11.52
C LEU A 101 -52.35 48.78 11.59
N THR A 102 -52.21 50.05 11.17
CA THR A 102 -50.96 50.82 11.36
C THR A 102 -51.22 51.99 12.31
N LEU A 103 -50.52 52.01 13.46
CA LEU A 103 -50.50 53.11 14.41
C LEU A 103 -49.14 53.85 14.34
N PRO A 104 -49.05 54.99 13.61
CA PRO A 104 -47.79 55.74 13.44
C PRO A 104 -47.42 56.63 14.64
N PHE A 105 -48.06 56.44 15.81
CA PHE A 105 -47.86 57.21 17.04
C PHE A 105 -47.90 56.29 18.26
N ALA A 106 -47.67 56.83 19.46
CA ALA A 106 -47.79 56.07 20.70
C ALA A 106 -49.22 55.53 20.90
N GLY A 107 -49.38 54.28 21.31
CA GLY A 107 -50.66 53.60 21.39
C GLY A 107 -50.54 52.08 21.47
N SER A 108 -51.15 51.47 22.48
CA SER A 108 -51.25 50.01 22.60
C SER A 108 -52.37 49.44 21.75
N VAL A 109 -52.19 48.21 21.25
CA VAL A 109 -53.24 47.43 20.58
C VAL A 109 -53.58 46.21 21.43
N GLU A 110 -54.85 46.07 21.80
CA GLU A 110 -55.36 44.87 22.48
C GLU A 110 -56.49 44.26 21.66
N LEU A 111 -56.28 43.02 21.21
CA LEU A 111 -57.17 42.31 20.31
C LEU A 111 -57.60 40.99 20.96
N ASN A 112 -58.90 40.89 21.24
CA ASN A 112 -59.52 39.80 21.98
C ASN A 112 -60.53 39.05 21.11
N ALA A 113 -60.32 37.74 20.95
CA ALA A 113 -61.27 36.86 20.26
C ALA A 113 -62.58 36.74 21.04
N THR A 114 -63.72 36.95 20.37
CA THR A 114 -65.08 36.80 20.92
C THR A 114 -65.93 35.92 19.98
N PRO A 115 -67.03 35.31 20.46
CA PRO A 115 -67.93 34.52 19.64
C PRO A 115 -69.05 35.36 18.97
N LYS A 116 -68.85 36.66 18.77
CA LYS A 116 -69.80 37.55 18.07
C LYS A 116 -69.43 37.63 16.60
N ASP A 117 -70.40 37.63 15.69
CA ASP A 117 -70.17 37.76 14.24
C ASP A 117 -69.95 39.22 13.77
N ASP A 118 -69.27 40.04 14.60
CA ASP A 118 -68.95 41.44 14.31
C ASP A 118 -67.52 41.81 14.74
N VAL A 119 -66.94 42.80 14.05
CA VAL A 119 -65.69 43.43 14.47
C VAL A 119 -66.01 44.76 15.13
N THR A 120 -65.76 44.85 16.43
CA THR A 120 -65.94 46.08 17.21
C THR A 120 -64.58 46.71 17.50
N VAL A 121 -64.36 47.93 17.01
CA VAL A 121 -63.12 48.68 17.20
C VAL A 121 -63.38 49.91 18.06
N LYS A 122 -62.74 49.95 19.22
CA LYS A 122 -62.82 51.05 20.18
C LYS A 122 -61.46 51.74 20.28
N LEU A 123 -61.41 53.00 19.87
CA LEU A 123 -60.22 53.84 19.88
C LEU A 123 -60.29 54.83 21.05
N GLU A 124 -59.36 54.71 21.99
CA GLU A 124 -59.18 55.62 23.11
C GLU A 124 -58.05 56.61 22.82
N LYS A 125 -58.40 57.89 22.80
CA LYS A 125 -57.55 58.98 22.31
C LYS A 125 -57.15 59.83 23.50
N HIS A 126 -55.86 59.93 23.74
CA HIS A 126 -55.26 60.66 24.84
C HIS A 126 -54.46 61.83 24.28
N GLY A 127 -54.64 63.02 24.84
CA GLY A 127 -53.92 64.23 24.43
C GLY A 127 -53.42 65.01 25.63
N THR A 128 -52.26 65.62 25.50
CA THR A 128 -51.68 66.53 26.50
C THR A 128 -51.48 67.92 25.92
N GLY A 129 -51.86 68.95 26.68
CA GLY A 129 -51.71 70.34 26.24
C GLY A 129 -52.22 71.33 27.28
N ALA A 130 -51.96 72.61 27.04
CA ALA A 130 -52.30 73.70 27.98
C ALA A 130 -53.75 74.22 27.84
N ASN A 131 -54.49 73.83 26.81
CA ASN A 131 -55.85 74.30 26.54
C ASN A 131 -56.82 73.13 26.26
N GLU A 132 -57.77 72.94 27.18
CA GLU A 132 -58.81 71.90 27.12
C GLU A 132 -59.62 71.93 25.83
N GLU A 133 -60.11 73.09 25.44
CA GLU A 133 -61.03 73.23 24.32
C GLU A 133 -60.33 72.91 22.99
N VAL A 134 -59.05 73.26 22.86
CA VAL A 134 -58.22 72.96 21.69
C VAL A 134 -57.86 71.47 21.63
N VAL A 135 -57.37 70.88 22.73
CA VAL A 135 -56.99 69.46 22.75
C VAL A 135 -58.22 68.56 22.59
N GLN A 136 -59.33 68.86 23.26
CA GLN A 136 -60.56 68.06 23.13
C GLN A 136 -61.17 68.20 21.73
N THR A 137 -61.12 69.38 21.09
CA THR A 137 -61.54 69.55 19.69
C THR A 137 -60.67 68.72 18.75
N TYR A 138 -59.35 68.73 18.95
CA TYR A 138 -58.42 67.92 18.17
C TYR A 138 -58.68 66.42 18.33
N LEU A 139 -58.77 65.91 19.57
CA LEU A 139 -59.06 64.50 19.87
C LEU A 139 -60.42 64.04 19.32
N ASN A 140 -61.42 64.92 19.31
CA ASN A 140 -62.73 64.63 18.70
C ASN A 140 -62.68 64.62 17.15
N ALA A 141 -61.76 65.38 16.55
CA ALA A 141 -61.56 65.45 15.10
C ALA A 141 -60.63 64.34 14.54
N VAL A 142 -59.84 63.66 15.38
CA VAL A 142 -59.18 62.39 15.00
C VAL A 142 -60.25 61.34 14.69
N GLN A 143 -60.19 60.74 13.51
CA GLN A 143 -61.12 59.69 13.08
C GLN A 143 -60.35 58.41 12.77
N LEU A 144 -60.98 57.26 13.01
CA LEU A 144 -60.52 55.99 12.45
C LEU A 144 -61.26 55.81 11.12
N GLU A 145 -60.52 55.75 10.03
CA GLU A 145 -61.04 55.43 8.70
C GLU A 145 -60.98 53.91 8.54
N ILE A 146 -62.14 53.27 8.48
CA ILE A 146 -62.28 51.83 8.26
C ILE A 146 -62.70 51.61 6.81
N SER A 147 -61.91 50.83 6.07
CA SER A 147 -62.25 50.45 4.69
C SER A 147 -62.00 48.98 4.46
N THR A 148 -62.94 48.29 3.80
CA THR A 148 -62.76 46.91 3.34
C THR A 148 -62.22 46.92 1.92
N LYS A 149 -61.14 46.18 1.67
CA LYS A 149 -60.56 46.01 0.35
C LYS A 149 -60.01 44.60 0.23
N ASP A 150 -60.39 43.89 -0.84
CA ASP A 150 -59.95 42.52 -1.11
C ASP A 150 -60.13 41.60 0.11
N ASP A 151 -61.30 41.69 0.76
CA ASP A 151 -61.73 40.93 1.96
C ASP A 151 -60.86 41.15 3.23
N ILE A 152 -60.07 42.24 3.24
CA ILE A 152 -59.26 42.71 4.37
C ILE A 152 -59.86 44.01 4.94
N LEU A 153 -59.95 44.09 6.27
CA LEU A 153 -60.35 45.27 7.02
C LEU A 153 -59.13 46.17 7.30
N LEU A 154 -59.00 47.29 6.58
CA LEU A 154 -57.94 48.27 6.84
C LEU A 154 -58.42 49.31 7.85
N LEU A 155 -57.67 49.44 8.95
CA LEU A 155 -57.90 50.39 10.04
C LEU A 155 -56.82 51.49 10.00
N THR A 156 -57.16 52.67 9.47
CA THR A 156 -56.21 53.79 9.31
C THR A 156 -56.61 54.98 10.21
N PRO A 157 -55.79 55.38 11.20
CA PRO A 157 -56.06 56.58 11.99
C PRO A 157 -55.77 57.84 11.17
N ARG A 158 -56.80 58.66 10.95
CA ARG A 158 -56.71 59.93 10.21
C ARG A 158 -56.68 61.11 11.18
N LEU A 159 -55.55 61.82 11.18
CA LEU A 159 -55.36 63.06 11.95
C LEU A 159 -55.84 64.29 11.15
N PRO A 160 -56.41 65.30 11.83
CA PRO A 160 -56.66 66.61 11.23
C PRO A 160 -55.37 67.47 11.23
N GLU A 161 -55.13 68.24 10.17
CA GLU A 161 -54.06 69.25 10.17
C GLU A 161 -54.43 70.42 11.11
N PHE A 162 -53.69 70.59 12.21
CA PHE A 162 -53.81 71.73 13.13
C PHE A 162 -52.45 72.43 13.33
N PRO A 163 -52.36 73.78 13.28
CA PRO A 163 -51.07 74.47 13.33
C PRO A 163 -50.31 74.45 14.68
N ASP A 164 -51.01 74.24 15.80
CA ASP A 164 -50.51 74.52 17.15
C ASP A 164 -50.38 73.27 18.06
N LEU A 165 -50.41 72.06 17.50
CA LEU A 165 -50.34 70.80 18.26
C LEU A 165 -49.28 69.87 17.66
N ASP A 166 -48.23 69.55 18.44
CA ASP A 166 -47.22 68.57 18.06
C ASP A 166 -47.82 67.14 18.09
N ALA A 167 -47.60 66.38 17.02
CA ALA A 167 -48.06 65.00 16.91
C ALA A 167 -47.49 64.09 18.02
N GLN A 168 -46.36 64.46 18.63
CA GLN A 168 -45.74 63.75 19.76
C GLN A 168 -46.56 63.81 21.07
N LEU A 169 -47.60 64.66 21.16
CA LEU A 169 -48.40 64.86 22.39
C LEU A 169 -49.68 64.00 22.45
N ILE A 170 -49.88 63.11 21.48
CA ILE A 170 -51.09 62.29 21.31
C ILE A 170 -50.76 60.80 21.48
N ARG A 171 -51.63 60.06 22.18
CA ARG A 171 -51.61 58.60 22.29
C ARG A 171 -52.95 57.99 21.87
N LEU A 172 -52.91 56.86 21.16
CA LEU A 172 -54.08 56.19 20.56
C LEU A 172 -54.11 54.70 20.96
N ASP A 173 -54.78 54.36 22.06
CA ASP A 173 -54.95 52.96 22.46
C ASP A 173 -56.14 52.33 21.70
N CYS A 174 -55.90 51.24 20.99
CA CYS A 174 -56.88 50.56 20.15
C CYS A 174 -57.29 49.22 20.77
N PHE A 175 -58.59 49.04 21.01
CA PHE A 175 -59.18 47.80 21.53
C PHE A 175 -60.08 47.19 20.47
N ILE A 176 -59.84 45.93 20.12
CA ILE A 176 -60.53 45.23 19.04
C ILE A 176 -61.16 43.94 19.59
N GLU A 177 -62.47 43.82 19.47
CA GLU A 177 -63.19 42.55 19.63
C GLU A 177 -63.55 42.02 18.24
N THR A 178 -63.26 40.73 17.99
CA THR A 178 -63.44 40.09 16.67
C THR A 178 -63.67 38.58 16.84
N PRO A 179 -64.29 37.88 15.88
CA PRO A 179 -64.19 36.42 15.74
C PRO A 179 -62.76 35.87 15.82
N PRO A 180 -62.59 34.59 16.19
CA PRO A 180 -61.28 33.99 16.33
C PRO A 180 -60.53 33.79 15.00
N ASP A 181 -61.19 33.49 13.89
CA ASP A 181 -60.54 32.94 12.69
C ASP A 181 -60.10 34.04 11.67
N LEU A 182 -59.06 34.81 12.01
CA LEU A 182 -58.64 36.03 11.30
C LEU A 182 -57.11 36.12 11.08
N THR A 183 -56.67 36.59 9.91
CA THR A 183 -55.27 36.96 9.64
C THR A 183 -54.98 38.38 10.12
N LEU A 184 -53.88 38.59 10.84
CA LEU A 184 -53.52 39.89 11.43
C LEU A 184 -52.25 40.47 10.82
N GLU A 185 -52.30 41.74 10.40
CA GLU A 185 -51.12 42.57 10.19
C GLU A 185 -51.22 43.83 11.05
N ILE A 186 -50.40 43.93 12.10
CA ILE A 186 -50.45 45.02 13.08
C ILE A 186 -49.07 45.65 13.21
N GLN A 187 -48.98 46.96 12.97
CA GLN A 187 -47.76 47.75 13.05
C GLN A 187 -47.95 48.94 14.01
N THR A 188 -47.04 49.11 14.98
CA THR A 188 -47.11 50.20 15.97
C THR A 188 -45.75 50.88 16.14
N GLU A 189 -45.74 52.21 16.22
CA GLU A 189 -44.49 52.97 16.47
C GLU A 189 -44.07 52.89 17.95
N SER A 190 -45.03 52.96 18.88
CA SER A 190 -44.76 52.68 20.30
C SER A 190 -46.01 52.22 21.03
N GLY A 191 -45.95 51.07 21.69
CA GLY A 191 -47.04 50.51 22.48
C GLY A 191 -47.04 48.98 22.49
N ASP A 192 -47.57 48.39 23.57
CA ASP A 192 -47.78 46.93 23.64
C ASP A 192 -48.79 46.46 22.58
N ILE A 193 -48.53 45.28 22.00
CA ILE A 193 -49.49 44.51 21.20
C ILE A 193 -49.91 43.26 21.99
N ARG A 194 -51.21 43.06 22.20
CA ARG A 194 -51.76 41.89 22.91
C ARG A 194 -52.78 41.18 22.03
N VAL A 195 -52.60 39.89 21.83
CA VAL A 195 -53.51 39.03 21.05
C VAL A 195 -53.93 37.85 21.90
N HIS A 196 -55.23 37.70 22.16
CA HIS A 196 -55.79 36.59 22.92
C HIS A 196 -56.82 35.80 22.10
N GLY A 197 -56.55 34.51 21.88
CA GLY A 197 -57.50 33.53 21.32
C GLY A 197 -57.72 33.55 19.80
N ILE A 198 -56.93 34.30 19.04
CA ILE A 198 -57.04 34.38 17.57
C ILE A 198 -56.40 33.17 16.88
N ARG A 199 -56.92 32.84 15.71
CA ARG A 199 -56.59 31.70 14.86
C ARG A 199 -56.33 32.19 13.43
N GLY A 200 -55.10 32.12 12.95
CA GLY A 200 -54.73 32.67 11.65
C GLY A 200 -53.26 33.10 11.59
N SER A 201 -52.82 33.60 10.44
CA SER A 201 -51.44 34.10 10.30
C SER A 201 -51.31 35.46 11.01
N MET A 202 -50.20 35.71 11.70
CA MET A 202 -50.02 36.91 12.54
C MET A 202 -48.68 37.59 12.26
N ALA A 203 -48.72 38.71 11.51
CA ALA A 203 -47.61 39.62 11.32
C ALA A 203 -47.73 40.79 12.31
N LEU A 204 -46.93 40.78 13.37
CA LEU A 204 -47.00 41.77 14.46
C LEU A 204 -45.67 42.51 14.57
N THR A 205 -45.68 43.83 14.42
CA THR A 205 -44.46 44.66 14.47
C THR A 205 -44.63 45.85 15.43
N THR A 206 -43.66 46.05 16.33
CA THR A 206 -43.58 47.22 17.21
C THR A 206 -42.15 47.76 17.29
N ASN A 207 -41.96 49.08 17.23
CA ASN A 207 -40.65 49.67 17.46
C ASN A 207 -40.34 49.76 18.97
N VAL A 208 -41.29 50.19 19.81
CA VAL A 208 -41.10 50.24 21.28
C VAL A 208 -42.34 49.72 22.01
N GLY A 209 -42.32 48.47 22.46
CA GLY A 209 -43.45 47.84 23.17
C GLY A 209 -43.36 46.31 23.24
N ASN A 210 -44.12 45.69 24.14
CA ASN A 210 -44.11 44.23 24.31
C ASN A 210 -45.16 43.56 23.42
N VAL A 211 -44.90 42.32 23.01
CA VAL A 211 -45.89 41.48 22.33
C VAL A 211 -46.31 40.31 23.24
N HIS A 212 -47.60 40.23 23.55
CA HIS A 212 -48.18 39.16 24.35
C HIS A 212 -49.17 38.31 23.53
N LEU A 213 -48.93 36.99 23.49
CA LEU A 213 -49.75 36.02 22.79
C LEU A 213 -50.34 35.01 23.80
N ASP A 214 -51.66 34.95 23.99
CA ASP A 214 -52.27 33.90 24.83
C ASP A 214 -53.33 33.11 24.05
N LYS A 215 -53.09 31.81 23.90
CA LYS A 215 -53.93 30.87 23.14
C LYS A 215 -54.13 31.28 21.67
N ALA A 216 -53.18 32.05 21.14
CA ALA A 216 -53.08 32.26 19.71
C ALA A 216 -52.76 30.91 19.01
N MET A 217 -53.26 30.71 17.80
CA MET A 217 -53.05 29.49 17.02
C MET A 217 -52.82 29.82 15.54
N GLY A 218 -51.63 29.57 15.01
CA GLY A 218 -51.36 29.96 13.63
C GLY A 218 -49.89 29.88 13.20
N ALA A 219 -49.59 30.67 12.17
CA ALA A 219 -48.23 30.97 11.73
C ALA A 219 -47.84 32.38 12.18
N TYR A 220 -46.65 32.54 12.77
CA TYR A 220 -46.24 33.78 13.43
C TYR A 220 -45.08 34.49 12.70
N GLN A 221 -45.16 35.80 12.59
CA GLN A 221 -44.06 36.69 12.22
C GLN A 221 -44.08 37.91 13.14
N VAL A 222 -43.45 37.78 14.31
CA VAL A 222 -43.47 38.78 15.39
C VAL A 222 -42.11 39.46 15.51
N ASN A 223 -42.08 40.79 15.40
CA ASN A 223 -40.88 41.60 15.48
C ASN A 223 -41.06 42.76 16.48
N ALA A 224 -40.22 42.84 17.51
CA ALA A 224 -40.17 43.98 18.43
C ALA A 224 -38.76 44.60 18.40
N GLN A 225 -38.59 45.90 18.07
CA GLN A 225 -37.24 46.48 18.15
C GLN A 225 -36.82 46.59 19.63
N GLU A 226 -37.63 47.23 20.47
CA GLU A 226 -37.40 47.35 21.92
C GLU A 226 -38.62 46.82 22.69
N GLY A 227 -38.52 45.61 23.25
CA GLY A 227 -39.59 44.97 24.01
C GLY A 227 -39.53 43.44 24.07
N ARG A 228 -40.26 42.87 25.04
CA ARG A 228 -40.36 41.42 25.28
C ARG A 228 -41.42 40.77 24.39
N ILE A 229 -41.17 39.56 23.92
CA ILE A 229 -42.18 38.69 23.30
C ILE A 229 -42.49 37.54 24.27
N TYR A 230 -43.75 37.34 24.66
CA TYR A 230 -44.07 36.27 25.61
C TYR A 230 -45.48 35.69 25.47
N GLY A 231 -45.66 34.47 26.00
CA GLY A 231 -46.98 33.89 26.25
C GLY A 231 -47.12 32.41 25.89
N LYS A 232 -48.34 32.02 25.49
CA LYS A 232 -48.75 30.63 25.23
C LYS A 232 -49.29 30.50 23.82
N VAL A 233 -48.65 29.65 23.01
CA VAL A 233 -48.94 29.51 21.58
C VAL A 233 -49.32 28.09 21.20
N LEU A 234 -50.19 27.98 20.20
CA LEU A 234 -50.46 26.78 19.43
C LEU A 234 -49.94 27.01 18.00
N LEU A 235 -49.46 25.95 17.34
CA LEU A 235 -48.76 26.01 16.06
C LEU A 235 -49.54 25.21 15.02
N THR A 236 -49.73 25.75 13.81
CA THR A 236 -50.55 25.12 12.75
C THR A 236 -49.75 24.59 11.56
N GLY A 237 -48.43 24.43 11.73
CA GLY A 237 -47.50 24.14 10.63
C GLY A 237 -47.07 25.39 9.85
N GLY A 238 -45.92 25.32 9.18
CA GLY A 238 -45.25 26.48 8.57
C GLY A 238 -44.03 26.97 9.36
N ASN A 239 -43.48 28.12 8.96
CA ASN A 239 -42.36 28.77 9.64
C ASN A 239 -42.89 29.83 10.61
N ASN A 240 -42.40 29.81 11.84
CA ASN A 240 -42.79 30.76 12.90
C ASN A 240 -41.56 31.56 13.32
N ILE A 241 -41.63 32.90 13.25
CA ILE A 241 -40.52 33.81 13.54
C ILE A 241 -40.92 34.72 14.69
N PHE A 242 -40.07 34.77 15.70
CA PHE A 242 -40.17 35.71 16.83
C PHE A 242 -38.79 36.35 17.03
N ALA A 243 -38.69 37.65 16.77
CA ALA A 243 -37.43 38.38 16.82
C ALA A 243 -37.54 39.65 17.68
N THR A 244 -36.56 39.89 18.54
CA THR A 244 -36.42 41.16 19.26
C THR A 244 -34.99 41.67 19.29
N ARG A 245 -34.78 42.99 19.19
CA ARG A 245 -33.41 43.54 19.27
C ARG A 245 -33.01 43.82 20.71
N SER A 246 -33.92 44.31 21.54
CA SER A 246 -33.72 44.54 22.98
C SER A 246 -34.90 44.00 23.79
N GLY A 247 -34.79 42.75 24.24
CA GLY A 247 -35.83 42.07 25.02
C GLY A 247 -35.66 40.55 25.09
N SER A 248 -36.37 39.89 26.00
CA SER A 248 -36.41 38.42 26.08
C SER A 248 -37.55 37.81 25.26
N ILE A 249 -37.44 36.52 24.98
CA ILE A 249 -38.50 35.71 24.34
C ILE A 249 -38.89 34.57 25.29
N ASP A 250 -40.15 34.51 25.70
CA ASP A 250 -40.63 33.57 26.72
C ASP A 250 -41.91 32.86 26.27
N LEU A 251 -41.77 31.68 25.67
CA LEU A 251 -42.87 30.94 25.04
C LEU A 251 -43.14 29.60 25.70
N VAL A 252 -44.42 29.28 25.85
CA VAL A 252 -44.90 27.94 26.20
C VAL A 252 -45.69 27.40 25.02
N VAL A 253 -45.20 26.31 24.41
CA VAL A 253 -45.94 25.59 23.37
C VAL A 253 -46.88 24.63 24.07
N LEU A 254 -48.18 24.74 23.78
CA LEU A 254 -49.23 23.97 24.46
C LEU A 254 -49.60 22.64 23.78
N ASP A 255 -49.15 22.43 22.54
CA ASP A 255 -49.54 21.32 21.68
C ASP A 255 -48.32 20.42 21.38
N GLU A 256 -48.56 19.14 21.11
CA GLU A 256 -47.54 18.18 20.65
C GLU A 256 -47.25 18.33 19.15
N ILE A 257 -48.09 19.06 18.40
CA ILE A 257 -47.86 19.36 16.99
C ILE A 257 -46.59 20.22 16.82
N ALA A 258 -45.57 19.60 16.25
CA ALA A 258 -44.30 20.27 15.97
C ALA A 258 -44.36 21.15 14.71
N ALA A 259 -43.70 22.32 14.75
CA ALA A 259 -43.56 23.22 13.60
C ALA A 259 -42.22 23.97 13.65
N ASN A 260 -41.78 24.51 12.51
CA ASN A 260 -40.50 25.24 12.44
C ASN A 260 -40.60 26.54 13.25
N MET A 261 -39.56 26.88 13.99
CA MET A 261 -39.50 28.06 14.85
C MET A 261 -38.15 28.75 14.73
N ILE A 262 -38.14 30.07 14.66
CA ILE A 262 -36.94 30.92 14.69
C ILE A 262 -37.14 31.93 15.82
N LEU A 263 -36.26 31.89 16.81
CA LEU A 263 -36.27 32.75 18.00
C LEU A 263 -34.95 33.52 18.05
N ASP A 264 -34.95 34.81 17.72
CA ASP A 264 -33.71 35.60 17.66
C ASP A 264 -33.78 36.80 18.61
N THR A 265 -32.78 36.94 19.49
CA THR A 265 -32.60 38.14 20.34
C THR A 265 -31.15 38.62 20.40
N SER A 266 -30.93 39.94 20.25
CA SER A 266 -29.58 40.54 20.29
C SER A 266 -29.12 40.94 21.69
N ASP A 267 -30.01 41.30 22.61
CA ASP A 267 -29.66 41.68 24.00
C ASP A 267 -30.65 41.11 25.03
N GLY A 268 -30.89 39.80 24.94
CA GLY A 268 -31.81 39.10 25.84
C GLY A 268 -31.58 37.60 25.93
N ALA A 269 -32.46 36.95 26.69
CA ALA A 269 -32.51 35.51 26.87
C ALA A 269 -33.76 34.90 26.21
N ILE A 270 -33.69 33.60 25.91
CA ILE A 270 -34.82 32.82 25.38
C ILE A 270 -35.20 31.74 26.39
N SER A 271 -36.48 31.65 26.74
CA SER A 271 -37.06 30.59 27.57
C SER A 271 -38.19 29.91 26.80
N LEU A 272 -38.00 28.63 26.47
CA LEU A 272 -38.96 27.80 25.76
C LEU A 272 -39.42 26.63 26.64
N ARG A 273 -40.72 26.36 26.69
CA ARG A 273 -41.26 25.17 27.36
C ARG A 273 -42.04 24.34 26.35
N LEU A 274 -41.72 23.05 26.28
CA LEU A 274 -42.29 22.09 25.33
C LEU A 274 -42.84 20.87 26.08
N PRO A 275 -43.85 20.16 25.55
CA PRO A 275 -44.27 18.85 26.03
C PRO A 275 -43.10 17.84 26.09
N GLU A 276 -43.16 16.87 27.01
CA GLU A 276 -42.12 15.83 27.13
C GLU A 276 -41.90 15.00 25.87
N SER A 277 -42.92 14.91 25.02
CA SER A 277 -43.00 14.16 23.77
C SER A 277 -42.61 14.96 22.52
N TYR A 278 -42.41 16.28 22.64
CA TYR A 278 -42.33 17.21 21.52
C TYR A 278 -41.09 16.94 20.62
N PRO A 279 -41.27 16.56 19.33
CA PRO A 279 -40.16 16.23 18.44
C PRO A 279 -39.67 17.47 17.67
N ALA A 280 -38.39 17.82 17.82
CA ALA A 280 -37.82 18.99 17.15
C ALA A 280 -36.33 18.81 16.83
N ASP A 281 -35.87 19.36 15.71
CA ASP A 281 -34.44 19.55 15.44
C ASP A 281 -34.02 20.90 16.03
N LEU A 282 -32.81 21.03 16.58
CA LEU A 282 -32.29 22.23 17.24
C LEU A 282 -31.09 22.83 16.49
N GLU A 283 -31.11 24.14 16.30
CA GLU A 283 -29.90 24.94 15.99
C GLU A 283 -29.81 26.12 16.97
N ILE A 284 -28.89 26.04 17.92
CA ILE A 284 -28.67 27.05 18.96
C ILE A 284 -27.39 27.82 18.67
N ARG A 285 -27.45 29.15 18.72
CA ARG A 285 -26.28 30.05 18.63
C ARG A 285 -26.23 30.96 19.86
N ILE A 286 -25.04 31.08 20.45
CA ILE A 286 -24.78 32.03 21.53
C ILE A 286 -23.57 32.89 21.18
N GLU A 287 -23.70 34.22 21.32
CA GLU A 287 -22.66 35.19 20.92
C GLU A 287 -21.47 35.30 21.90
N LYS A 288 -21.50 34.57 23.02
CA LYS A 288 -20.45 34.53 24.04
C LYS A 288 -20.08 33.08 24.38
N ASP A 289 -18.78 32.81 24.48
CA ASP A 289 -18.18 31.53 24.89
C ASP A 289 -18.43 31.18 26.38
N ASP A 290 -19.69 31.13 26.83
CA ASP A 290 -20.06 30.53 28.12
C ASP A 290 -20.97 29.31 27.92
N PRO A 291 -20.45 28.07 27.99
CA PRO A 291 -21.26 26.85 27.85
C PRO A 291 -22.26 26.65 28.99
N ARG A 292 -22.28 27.47 30.05
CA ARG A 292 -23.34 27.48 31.07
C ARG A 292 -24.58 28.26 30.66
N ALA A 293 -24.55 28.95 29.52
CA ALA A 293 -25.67 29.75 29.02
C ALA A 293 -26.76 28.93 28.32
N ILE A 294 -26.58 27.61 28.12
CA ILE A 294 -27.60 26.68 27.60
C ILE A 294 -28.06 25.76 28.74
N THR A 295 -29.37 25.74 29.00
CA THR A 295 -30.02 24.74 29.87
C THR A 295 -31.08 24.02 29.06
N ILE A 296 -30.96 22.70 28.89
CA ILE A 296 -31.99 21.86 28.26
C ILE A 296 -32.25 20.67 29.18
N ASP A 297 -33.52 20.50 29.57
CA ASP A 297 -33.96 19.48 30.54
C ASP A 297 -34.97 18.48 29.88
N LEU A 298 -35.11 18.52 28.55
CA LEU A 298 -35.84 17.52 27.76
C LEU A 298 -34.91 16.38 27.28
N PRO A 299 -35.45 15.23 26.84
CA PRO A 299 -34.69 14.20 26.13
C PRO A 299 -34.10 14.74 24.82
N VAL A 300 -32.89 15.28 24.93
CA VAL A 300 -32.16 15.96 23.85
C VAL A 300 -30.85 15.25 23.57
N GLU A 301 -30.61 14.97 22.29
CA GLU A 301 -29.30 14.52 21.81
C GLU A 301 -28.61 15.72 21.17
N LEU A 302 -27.63 16.30 21.87
CA LEU A 302 -26.87 17.47 21.40
C LEU A 302 -25.61 17.05 20.62
N GLU A 303 -25.46 17.58 19.41
CA GLU A 303 -24.22 17.56 18.64
C GLU A 303 -23.20 18.51 19.28
N THR A 304 -22.51 18.04 20.33
CA THR A 304 -21.39 18.76 20.95
C THR A 304 -20.12 18.70 20.08
N ALA A 305 -20.18 19.36 18.93
CA ALA A 305 -19.01 19.61 18.08
C ALA A 305 -18.39 20.97 18.43
N TYR A 306 -17.22 20.96 19.09
CA TYR A 306 -16.39 22.15 19.33
C TYR A 306 -15.73 22.68 18.02
N VAL A 307 -16.56 23.10 17.05
CA VAL A 307 -16.14 23.69 15.77
C VAL A 307 -17.13 24.80 15.35
N GLY A 308 -17.17 25.88 16.14
CA GLY A 308 -17.98 27.08 15.88
C GLY A 308 -19.11 27.29 16.88
N ASP A 309 -19.64 28.52 16.89
CA ASP A 309 -20.54 29.09 17.91
C ASP A 309 -21.99 28.54 17.85
N ILE A 310 -22.15 27.32 17.31
CA ILE A 310 -23.45 26.71 17.01
C ILE A 310 -23.51 25.31 17.66
N VAL A 311 -24.49 25.12 18.53
CA VAL A 311 -24.85 23.82 19.12
C VAL A 311 -26.07 23.29 18.39
N GLN A 312 -25.93 22.15 17.72
CA GLN A 312 -27.05 21.46 17.05
C GLN A 312 -27.53 20.28 17.88
N GLY A 313 -28.70 19.72 17.57
CA GLY A 313 -29.23 18.54 18.26
C GLY A 313 -30.67 18.22 17.86
N TRP A 314 -31.31 17.30 18.57
CA TRP A 314 -32.73 17.01 18.43
C TRP A 314 -33.35 16.61 19.76
N ILE A 315 -34.61 17.03 19.95
CA ILE A 315 -35.48 16.63 21.04
C ILE A 315 -36.37 15.49 20.53
N ASN A 316 -36.55 14.44 21.35
CA ASN A 316 -37.48 13.32 21.09
C ASN A 316 -37.38 12.67 19.69
N GLY A 317 -36.15 12.43 19.23
CA GLY A 317 -35.90 11.77 17.94
C GLY A 317 -36.06 12.64 16.69
N GLY A 318 -36.15 13.96 16.85
CA GLY A 318 -36.06 14.93 15.75
C GLY A 318 -37.37 15.21 15.00
N GLY A 319 -37.43 16.38 14.39
CA GLY A 319 -38.65 16.96 13.84
C GLY A 319 -38.41 18.31 13.15
N PRO A 320 -39.44 19.17 13.03
CA PRO A 320 -39.31 20.55 12.56
C PRO A 320 -38.21 21.34 13.30
N LEU A 321 -37.55 22.26 12.58
CA LEU A 321 -36.36 22.97 13.06
C LEU A 321 -36.74 24.12 13.99
N ILE A 322 -36.21 24.10 15.21
CA ILE A 322 -36.18 25.21 16.16
C ILE A 322 -34.78 25.82 16.14
N LYS A 323 -34.68 27.01 15.55
CA LYS A 323 -33.49 27.85 15.55
C LYS A 323 -33.59 28.90 16.65
N MET A 324 -32.52 29.07 17.43
CA MET A 324 -32.45 30.01 18.54
C MET A 324 -31.12 30.76 18.53
N SER A 325 -31.16 32.10 18.55
CA SER A 325 -29.97 32.96 18.72
C SER A 325 -30.16 33.91 19.91
N ALA A 326 -29.23 33.91 20.87
CA ALA A 326 -29.29 34.81 22.02
C ALA A 326 -27.91 35.22 22.55
N SER A 327 -27.83 36.35 23.26
CA SER A 327 -26.59 36.87 23.84
C SER A 327 -26.50 36.73 25.37
N GLN A 328 -27.63 36.46 26.06
CA GLN A 328 -27.67 36.32 27.52
C GLN A 328 -28.03 34.89 28.02
N GLY A 329 -28.58 34.01 27.17
CA GLY A 329 -28.79 32.59 27.48
C GLY A 329 -30.06 31.97 26.87
N ILE A 330 -30.10 30.64 26.79
CA ILE A 330 -31.19 29.85 26.19
C ILE A 330 -31.57 28.72 27.15
N THR A 331 -32.86 28.64 27.48
CA THR A 331 -33.41 27.63 28.40
C THR A 331 -34.57 26.88 27.74
N ILE A 332 -34.50 25.55 27.70
CA ILE A 332 -35.59 24.66 27.26
C ILE A 332 -35.92 23.70 28.40
N LEU A 333 -37.17 23.65 28.84
CA LEU A 333 -37.58 22.81 29.98
C LEU A 333 -38.69 21.80 29.60
N PRO A 334 -38.69 20.60 30.23
CA PRO A 334 -39.64 19.52 30.02
C PRO A 334 -40.90 19.72 30.87
N ALA A 335 -41.77 18.72 30.81
CA ALA A 335 -42.82 18.47 31.79
C ALA A 335 -42.54 17.25 32.74
N GLN A 336 -41.26 16.99 33.07
CA GLN A 336 -40.67 16.12 34.12
C GLN A 336 -40.88 14.56 34.17
N SER A 337 -39.79 13.77 34.06
CA SER A 337 -39.23 12.86 35.12
C SER A 337 -37.91 12.07 34.75
N VAL A 338 -37.27 11.34 35.70
CA VAL A 338 -35.78 11.08 35.80
C VAL A 338 -35.31 9.58 35.87
N SER A 339 -34.01 9.27 35.59
CA SER A 339 -33.35 7.91 35.46
C SER A 339 -31.99 7.72 36.23
N THR A 340 -31.31 6.53 36.17
CA THR A 340 -29.82 6.29 36.43
C THR A 340 -29.26 4.84 36.18
N GLU A 341 -27.90 4.64 36.13
CA GLU A 341 -27.11 3.47 35.57
C GLU A 341 -25.93 2.90 36.46
N SER A 342 -25.15 1.85 36.01
CA SER A 342 -23.63 1.77 35.92
C SER A 342 -22.92 0.34 35.95
N GLU A 343 -21.58 0.26 35.69
CA GLU A 343 -20.75 -0.89 35.14
C GLU A 343 -19.55 -1.51 35.99
N THR A 344 -18.54 -2.18 35.37
CA THR A 344 -17.51 -3.22 35.84
C THR A 344 -16.01 -3.01 35.37
N ASP A 345 -15.00 -3.87 35.71
CA ASP A 345 -13.61 -3.95 35.08
C ASP A 345 -12.70 -5.24 35.38
N ASP A 346 -11.52 -5.44 34.71
CA ASP A 346 -10.61 -6.67 34.53
C ASP A 346 -9.03 -6.52 34.77
N ASN A 347 -8.13 -7.56 34.56
CA ASN A 347 -6.68 -7.57 34.00
C ASN A 347 -5.67 -8.79 34.28
N GLU A 348 -4.55 -9.01 33.50
CA GLU A 348 -3.49 -10.14 33.56
C GLU A 348 -2.06 -9.92 32.81
N VAL A 349 -0.93 -10.73 32.96
CA VAL A 349 0.52 -10.59 32.36
C VAL A 349 1.47 -11.91 32.22
N GLU A 350 2.74 -11.88 31.64
CA GLU A 350 3.67 -12.92 30.95
C GLU A 350 5.26 -13.07 31.33
N VAL A 351 6.16 -14.00 30.77
CA VAL A 351 7.69 -14.26 31.03
C VAL A 351 8.62 -15.01 29.91
N ASP A 352 9.98 -15.34 30.06
CA ASP A 352 11.14 -15.63 29.03
C ASP A 352 12.40 -16.65 29.36
N ASP A 353 13.49 -16.87 28.50
CA ASP A 353 14.55 -18.05 28.31
C ASP A 353 16.20 -17.97 28.51
N LEU A 354 17.12 -19.00 28.20
CA LEU A 354 18.70 -19.06 28.35
C LEU A 354 19.70 -20.24 27.76
N TYR A 355 21.12 -20.13 27.68
CA TYR A 355 22.35 -21.13 27.80
C TYR A 355 23.67 -21.23 26.80
N ALA A 356 24.85 -21.93 27.12
CA ALA A 356 26.29 -21.90 26.46
C ALA A 356 27.37 -23.12 26.58
N GLU A 357 28.68 -23.04 26.08
CA GLU A 357 29.75 -24.12 25.73
C GLU A 357 31.25 -24.10 26.33
N ASP A 358 32.08 -25.21 26.23
CA ASP A 358 33.62 -25.28 26.26
C ASP A 358 34.32 -26.69 25.90
N ASP A 359 35.66 -26.73 25.58
CA ASP A 359 36.74 -27.84 25.54
C ASP A 359 37.22 -28.61 24.22
N LEU A 360 38.56 -28.69 23.89
CA LEU A 360 39.23 -29.32 22.67
C LEU A 360 40.82 -29.58 22.66
N PRO A 361 41.43 -30.46 21.80
CA PRO A 361 42.90 -30.83 21.73
C PRO A 361 43.83 -30.02 20.76
N PRO A 362 45.19 -30.13 20.76
CA PRO A 362 46.10 -29.18 20.04
C PRO A 362 46.58 -29.52 18.60
N PRO A 363 47.02 -28.53 17.75
CA PRO A 363 47.48 -28.74 16.36
C PRO A 363 48.92 -29.29 16.13
N PRO A 364 49.25 -29.84 14.95
CA PRO A 364 50.53 -30.51 14.64
C PRO A 364 51.68 -29.57 14.22
N THR A 365 52.92 -30.07 14.19
CA THR A 365 54.11 -29.34 13.72
C THR A 365 55.10 -30.23 12.96
N VAL A 366 55.63 -29.78 11.82
CA VAL A 366 56.58 -30.53 10.95
C VAL A 366 57.71 -29.64 10.42
N SER A 367 58.80 -30.26 9.95
CA SER A 367 59.92 -29.56 9.29
C SER A 367 59.97 -29.90 7.80
N VAL A 368 60.09 -28.89 6.95
CA VAL A 368 60.09 -29.01 5.48
C VAL A 368 61.53 -28.98 4.97
N PRO A 369 61.97 -29.99 4.19
CA PRO A 369 63.31 -30.04 3.64
C PRO A 369 63.48 -29.07 2.45
N ARG A 370 64.70 -28.56 2.29
CA ARG A 370 65.10 -27.68 1.19
C ARG A 370 65.32 -28.50 -0.10
N ALA A 371 64.75 -28.06 -1.21
CA ALA A 371 64.88 -28.73 -2.51
C ALA A 371 66.32 -28.64 -3.05
N SER A 372 66.85 -29.75 -3.57
CA SER A 372 68.20 -29.80 -4.17
C SER A 372 68.23 -29.36 -5.65
N VAL A 373 67.09 -29.41 -6.32
CA VAL A 373 66.82 -28.95 -7.70
C VAL A 373 65.37 -28.46 -7.71
N GLN A 374 65.02 -27.47 -8.55
CA GLN A 374 63.62 -27.04 -8.71
C GLN A 374 62.83 -28.11 -9.48
N PRO A 375 61.64 -28.53 -9.00
CA PRO A 375 60.76 -29.41 -9.77
C PRO A 375 60.23 -28.71 -11.02
N ILE A 376 59.93 -29.48 -12.07
CA ILE A 376 59.16 -28.98 -13.21
C ILE A 376 57.69 -29.01 -12.82
N ILE A 377 56.98 -27.88 -12.96
CA ILE A 377 55.55 -27.81 -12.69
C ILE A 377 54.81 -28.17 -13.98
N ASP A 378 54.39 -29.43 -14.11
CA ASP A 378 53.59 -29.93 -15.24
C ASP A 378 52.44 -30.88 -14.82
N GLY A 379 52.25 -31.04 -13.51
CA GLY A 379 51.27 -31.91 -12.86
C GLY A 379 51.83 -33.28 -12.47
N ASN A 380 53.08 -33.59 -12.80
CA ASN A 380 53.65 -34.93 -12.73
C ASN A 380 54.58 -35.14 -11.52
N LEU A 381 54.01 -35.66 -10.44
CA LEU A 381 54.73 -35.97 -9.20
C LEU A 381 55.72 -37.17 -9.27
N PHE A 382 56.11 -37.65 -10.47
CA PHE A 382 57.09 -38.74 -10.63
C PHE A 382 58.57 -38.28 -10.57
N GLU A 383 58.84 -36.98 -10.43
CA GLU A 383 60.21 -36.49 -10.37
C GLU A 383 60.96 -36.94 -9.11
N LYS A 384 62.25 -37.32 -9.25
CA LYS A 384 63.10 -37.79 -8.14
C LYS A 384 63.27 -36.76 -7.01
N VAL A 385 63.00 -35.47 -7.25
CA VAL A 385 63.01 -34.44 -6.20
C VAL A 385 61.87 -34.63 -5.19
N TRP A 386 60.68 -35.07 -5.62
CA TRP A 386 59.53 -35.31 -4.74
C TRP A 386 59.77 -36.45 -3.74
N ALA A 387 60.62 -37.43 -4.08
CA ALA A 387 61.03 -38.51 -3.17
C ALA A 387 61.82 -38.01 -1.94
N ARG A 388 62.28 -36.76 -1.92
CA ARG A 388 62.96 -36.10 -0.79
C ARG A 388 62.09 -35.11 -0.02
N SER A 389 60.81 -35.00 -0.37
CA SER A 389 59.84 -34.13 0.31
C SER A 389 59.44 -34.67 1.68
N ILE A 390 58.82 -33.83 2.52
CA ILE A 390 58.10 -34.31 3.71
C ILE A 390 56.66 -34.71 3.29
N PRO A 391 56.23 -35.97 3.50
CA PRO A 391 54.84 -36.35 3.28
C PRO A 391 53.96 -35.82 4.43
N LEU A 392 52.85 -35.17 4.07
CA LEU A 392 51.80 -34.71 4.97
C LEU A 392 50.60 -35.66 4.88
N SER A 393 50.72 -36.83 5.51
CA SER A 393 49.67 -37.86 5.51
C SER A 393 49.73 -38.70 6.80
N PRO A 394 48.63 -39.32 7.25
CA PRO A 394 47.30 -39.28 6.66
C PRO A 394 46.57 -37.94 6.89
N PHE A 395 45.62 -37.62 6.01
CA PHE A 395 44.58 -36.64 6.30
C PHE A 395 43.52 -37.27 7.22
N SER A 396 42.74 -36.44 7.92
CA SER A 396 41.64 -36.86 8.80
C SER A 396 40.42 -35.96 8.62
N MET A 397 39.23 -36.44 8.97
CA MET A 397 38.00 -35.65 8.91
C MET A 397 38.01 -34.55 9.98
N ALA A 398 37.03 -33.64 9.94
CA ALA A 398 36.93 -32.51 10.88
C ALA A 398 36.91 -32.93 12.36
N ASP A 399 36.40 -34.13 12.67
CA ASP A 399 36.35 -34.73 14.02
C ASP A 399 37.71 -35.22 14.56
N ALA A 400 38.73 -35.31 13.69
CA ALA A 400 40.01 -35.98 13.92
C ALA A 400 39.94 -37.46 14.37
N ALA A 401 38.76 -38.07 14.37
CA ALA A 401 38.50 -39.43 14.81
C ALA A 401 38.38 -40.40 13.62
N THR A 402 38.03 -39.89 12.44
CA THR A 402 37.83 -40.69 11.22
C THR A 402 38.83 -40.33 10.11
N LEU A 403 39.25 -41.35 9.36
CA LEU A 403 40.02 -41.18 8.12
C LEU A 403 39.04 -40.96 6.95
N PRO A 404 39.39 -40.14 5.93
CA PRO A 404 38.59 -40.02 4.72
C PRO A 404 38.53 -41.35 3.97
N ASN A 405 37.44 -41.61 3.25
CA ASN A 405 37.34 -42.81 2.41
C ASN A 405 38.26 -42.69 1.20
N GLU A 406 38.46 -41.46 0.70
CA GLU A 406 39.32 -41.15 -0.42
C GLU A 406 40.66 -40.55 0.06
N PRO A 407 41.78 -41.31 0.02
CA PRO A 407 43.03 -40.87 0.61
C PRO A 407 43.68 -39.72 -0.15
N THR A 408 44.47 -38.92 0.57
CA THR A 408 45.25 -37.82 0.01
C THR A 408 46.68 -37.88 0.54
N GLN A 409 47.64 -37.74 -0.37
CA GLN A 409 49.06 -37.66 -0.06
C GLN A 409 49.56 -36.30 -0.53
N ALA A 410 50.00 -35.45 0.39
CA ALA A 410 50.62 -34.17 0.06
C ALA A 410 52.11 -34.18 0.39
N PHE A 411 52.89 -33.40 -0.34
CA PHE A 411 54.34 -33.38 -0.35
C PHE A 411 54.81 -31.92 -0.28
N LEU A 412 55.71 -31.59 0.66
CA LEU A 412 56.27 -30.24 0.75
C LEU A 412 57.79 -30.20 0.54
N LEU A 413 58.23 -29.18 -0.19
CA LEU A 413 59.62 -28.80 -0.44
C LEU A 413 59.72 -27.26 -0.44
N TRP A 414 60.90 -26.69 -0.24
CA TRP A 414 61.12 -25.24 -0.34
C TRP A 414 62.49 -24.88 -0.93
N ASP A 415 62.61 -23.71 -1.57
CA ASP A 415 63.90 -23.12 -1.92
C ASP A 415 63.92 -21.58 -1.69
N ASP A 416 64.94 -20.87 -2.17
CA ASP A 416 65.04 -19.41 -1.99
C ASP A 416 63.92 -18.62 -2.70
N GLN A 417 63.23 -19.23 -3.67
CA GLN A 417 62.22 -18.57 -4.52
C GLN A 417 60.79 -19.04 -4.21
N TYR A 418 60.57 -20.34 -3.98
CA TYR A 418 59.25 -20.95 -3.91
C TYR A 418 59.05 -21.84 -2.68
N LEU A 419 57.79 -21.91 -2.23
CA LEU A 419 57.27 -23.07 -1.50
C LEU A 419 56.64 -24.00 -2.54
N TYR A 420 57.06 -25.26 -2.56
CA TYR A 420 56.56 -26.27 -3.49
C TYR A 420 55.58 -27.19 -2.76
N ILE A 421 54.36 -27.30 -3.28
CA ILE A 421 53.31 -28.19 -2.77
C ILE A 421 52.92 -29.14 -3.90
N GLY A 422 53.11 -30.44 -3.67
CA GLY A 422 52.59 -31.49 -4.54
C GLY A 422 51.49 -32.27 -3.82
N ALA A 423 50.44 -32.69 -4.51
CA ALA A 423 49.47 -33.63 -3.92
C ALA A 423 48.91 -34.65 -4.91
N ARG A 424 48.74 -35.89 -4.44
CA ARG A 424 48.00 -36.99 -5.09
C ARG A 424 46.67 -37.18 -4.37
N ILE A 425 45.58 -37.04 -5.11
CA ILE A 425 44.22 -36.93 -4.60
C ILE A 425 43.42 -38.07 -5.24
N TYR A 426 43.42 -39.22 -4.55
CA TYR A 426 42.78 -40.43 -5.04
C TYR A 426 41.26 -40.29 -5.03
N ASP A 427 40.58 -40.88 -6.01
CA ASP A 427 39.11 -40.93 -6.03
C ASP A 427 38.65 -42.25 -6.66
N SER A 428 37.97 -43.09 -5.89
CA SER A 428 37.41 -44.37 -6.39
C SER A 428 36.41 -44.18 -7.54
N GLN A 429 35.92 -42.95 -7.75
CA GLN A 429 34.93 -42.59 -8.75
C GLN A 429 35.40 -41.40 -9.59
N MET A 430 36.64 -41.43 -10.11
CA MET A 430 37.22 -40.38 -10.97
C MET A 430 36.29 -39.85 -12.09
N LYS A 431 35.41 -40.69 -12.65
CA LYS A 431 34.38 -40.31 -13.66
C LYS A 431 33.26 -39.41 -13.13
N GLN A 432 33.14 -39.24 -11.82
CA GLN A 432 32.16 -38.41 -11.12
C GLN A 432 32.79 -37.22 -10.39
N VAL A 433 34.11 -37.02 -10.48
CA VAL A 433 34.78 -35.83 -9.93
C VAL A 433 34.16 -34.56 -10.53
N GLN A 434 33.74 -33.66 -9.65
CA GLN A 434 32.93 -32.49 -9.99
C GLN A 434 33.83 -31.36 -10.47
N ILE A 435 33.71 -31.07 -11.77
CA ILE A 435 34.38 -29.96 -12.46
C ILE A 435 33.29 -29.09 -13.09
N THR A 436 33.09 -27.89 -12.56
CA THR A 436 32.02 -26.97 -12.96
C THR A 436 32.54 -25.56 -13.19
N GLN A 437 33.61 -25.20 -12.47
CA GLN A 437 34.25 -23.89 -12.48
C GLN A 437 35.43 -23.90 -13.45
N THR A 438 35.41 -22.98 -14.42
CA THR A 438 36.37 -22.96 -15.55
C THR A 438 37.05 -21.61 -15.75
N ASN A 439 36.78 -20.63 -14.89
CA ASN A 439 37.37 -19.30 -14.94
C ASN A 439 38.13 -19.06 -13.63
N PRO A 440 39.34 -18.47 -13.67
CA PRO A 440 40.00 -17.98 -12.47
C PRO A 440 39.09 -17.08 -11.64
N ASP A 441 39.27 -17.12 -10.33
CA ASP A 441 38.53 -16.33 -9.34
C ASP A 441 37.01 -16.55 -9.31
N SER A 442 36.49 -17.60 -9.97
CA SER A 442 35.10 -18.02 -9.78
C SER A 442 34.95 -18.81 -8.47
N SER A 443 33.76 -19.35 -8.21
CA SER A 443 33.47 -20.07 -6.97
C SER A 443 34.03 -21.49 -6.97
N VAL A 444 35.35 -21.63 -7.14
CA VAL A 444 36.11 -22.88 -7.32
C VAL A 444 35.81 -23.89 -6.20
N TRP A 445 35.56 -23.43 -4.97
CA TRP A 445 35.12 -24.25 -3.82
C TRP A 445 33.77 -24.99 -4.01
N LEU A 446 33.08 -24.79 -5.13
CA LEU A 446 31.91 -25.58 -5.55
C LEU A 446 32.27 -26.85 -6.34
N ASP A 447 33.54 -27.07 -6.67
CA ASP A 447 34.06 -28.29 -7.30
C ASP A 447 34.68 -29.23 -6.25
N ASP A 448 35.13 -30.42 -6.67
CA ASP A 448 36.16 -31.14 -5.92
C ASP A 448 37.42 -30.25 -5.89
N THR A 449 38.05 -30.11 -4.73
CA THR A 449 39.12 -29.11 -4.56
C THR A 449 40.21 -29.55 -3.58
N PHE A 450 41.41 -29.01 -3.83
CA PHE A 450 42.54 -29.01 -2.92
C PHE A 450 42.83 -27.56 -2.52
N GLU A 451 42.82 -27.32 -1.22
CA GLU A 451 42.88 -25.99 -0.63
C GLU A 451 44.13 -25.87 0.25
N ILE A 452 44.85 -24.75 0.07
CA ILE A 452 46.13 -24.47 0.72
C ILE A 452 45.97 -23.19 1.54
N LEU A 453 46.18 -23.30 2.85
CA LEU A 453 46.10 -22.19 3.80
C LEU A 453 47.50 -21.90 4.34
N VAL A 454 48.01 -20.68 4.13
CA VAL A 454 49.36 -20.27 4.53
C VAL A 454 49.32 -18.98 5.35
N ASP A 455 49.77 -19.06 6.60
CA ASP A 455 49.96 -17.94 7.51
C ASP A 455 51.45 -17.85 7.88
N PRO A 456 52.25 -17.09 7.10
CA PRO A 456 53.67 -16.90 7.35
C PRO A 456 53.94 -15.90 8.49
N ASN A 457 52.91 -15.26 9.04
CA ASN A 457 53.01 -14.23 10.07
C ASN A 457 51.80 -14.25 11.03
N PRO A 458 51.76 -15.14 12.03
CA PRO A 458 50.63 -15.26 12.95
C PRO A 458 50.32 -14.03 13.82
N ALA A 459 51.12 -12.97 13.72
CA ALA A 459 50.84 -11.65 14.32
C ALA A 459 49.98 -10.75 13.42
N ASN A 460 49.85 -11.06 12.12
CA ASN A 460 48.96 -10.39 11.18
C ASN A 460 47.55 -11.02 11.30
N PRO A 461 46.46 -10.24 11.45
CA PRO A 461 45.11 -10.78 11.48
C PRO A 461 44.61 -11.37 10.14
N THR A 462 45.46 -11.55 9.12
CA THR A 462 45.11 -12.13 7.82
C THR A 462 46.12 -13.16 7.35
N TYR A 463 45.64 -14.21 6.66
CA TYR A 463 46.44 -15.26 6.03
C TYR A 463 46.01 -15.53 4.58
N HIS A 464 46.82 -16.26 3.84
CA HIS A 464 46.61 -16.56 2.43
C HIS A 464 45.82 -17.87 2.24
N HIS A 465 44.88 -17.88 1.29
CA HIS A 465 44.12 -19.06 0.90
C HIS A 465 44.16 -19.24 -0.62
N LEU A 466 44.50 -20.44 -1.08
CA LEU A 466 44.38 -20.87 -2.48
C LEU A 466 43.44 -22.07 -2.56
N VAL A 467 42.55 -22.07 -3.56
CA VAL A 467 41.61 -23.15 -3.87
C VAL A 467 41.87 -23.59 -5.31
N ILE A 468 42.14 -24.89 -5.52
CA ILE A 468 42.50 -25.45 -6.82
C ILE A 468 41.57 -26.64 -7.13
N ASN A 469 40.95 -26.64 -8.32
CA ASN A 469 40.16 -27.78 -8.82
C ASN A 469 40.97 -28.70 -9.77
N PRO A 470 40.47 -29.89 -10.14
CA PRO A 470 41.21 -30.88 -10.94
C PRO A 470 41.71 -30.41 -12.31
N ILE A 471 41.15 -29.32 -12.86
CA ILE A 471 41.57 -28.74 -14.14
C ILE A 471 42.50 -27.51 -13.98
N GLY A 472 43.05 -27.31 -12.77
CA GLY A 472 43.99 -26.23 -12.48
C GLY A 472 43.35 -24.85 -12.39
N THR A 473 42.02 -24.74 -12.24
CA THR A 473 41.39 -23.43 -12.01
C THR A 473 41.69 -22.99 -10.58
N VAL A 474 42.33 -21.83 -10.44
CA VAL A 474 42.72 -21.23 -9.15
C VAL A 474 41.71 -20.15 -8.74
N PHE A 475 41.43 -20.10 -7.44
CA PHE A 475 40.89 -18.94 -6.75
C PHE A 475 41.81 -18.65 -5.55
N ASP A 476 42.28 -17.42 -5.41
CA ASP A 476 43.16 -17.02 -4.29
C ASP A 476 42.67 -15.74 -3.59
N GLN A 477 43.04 -15.57 -2.31
CA GLN A 477 42.54 -14.47 -1.46
C GLN A 477 43.33 -14.29 -0.16
N HIS A 478 43.15 -13.15 0.51
CA HIS A 478 43.41 -13.02 1.94
C HIS A 478 42.15 -13.32 2.77
N ILE A 479 42.28 -14.12 3.83
CA ILE A 479 41.23 -14.33 4.84
C ILE A 479 41.64 -13.71 6.16
N LYS A 480 40.69 -13.00 6.80
CA LYS A 480 40.86 -12.51 8.16
C LYS A 480 40.66 -13.66 9.17
N ALA A 481 41.60 -13.82 10.09
CA ALA A 481 41.53 -14.74 11.21
C ALA A 481 40.24 -14.57 12.03
N ASN A 482 39.65 -15.71 12.42
CA ASN A 482 38.49 -15.83 13.32
C ASN A 482 37.28 -14.95 12.92
N TYR A 483 36.92 -14.98 11.63
CA TYR A 483 35.77 -14.26 11.08
C TYR A 483 34.45 -14.99 11.41
N PRO A 484 33.49 -14.37 12.12
CA PRO A 484 32.23 -15.03 12.49
C PRO A 484 31.30 -15.20 11.28
N LEU A 485 30.66 -16.37 11.18
CA LEU A 485 29.79 -16.74 10.07
C LEU A 485 28.32 -16.34 10.27
N ASP A 486 27.68 -15.98 9.16
CA ASP A 486 26.22 -15.88 9.01
C ASP A 486 25.63 -17.31 8.96
N PRO A 487 24.46 -17.61 9.55
CA PRO A 487 23.83 -18.94 9.45
C PRO A 487 23.38 -19.32 8.03
N ASP A 488 23.41 -18.40 7.05
CA ASP A 488 23.23 -18.68 5.62
C ASP A 488 24.59 -18.88 4.93
N VAL A 489 24.98 -20.15 4.77
CA VAL A 489 26.27 -20.61 4.23
C VAL A 489 26.62 -19.97 2.87
N GLU A 490 25.67 -19.89 1.94
CA GLU A 490 25.95 -19.39 0.58
C GLU A 490 26.12 -17.87 0.56
N THR A 491 25.35 -17.16 1.40
CA THR A 491 25.49 -15.71 1.58
C THR A 491 26.76 -15.36 2.36
N ALA A 492 27.16 -16.17 3.33
CA ALA A 492 28.36 -15.96 4.13
C ALA A 492 29.64 -16.12 3.29
N TYR A 493 29.77 -17.20 2.52
CA TYR A 493 30.89 -17.40 1.59
C TYR A 493 31.03 -16.22 0.63
N LYS A 494 29.94 -15.73 0.02
CA LYS A 494 29.97 -14.58 -0.92
C LYS A 494 30.36 -13.23 -0.29
N ARG A 495 30.35 -13.10 1.04
CA ARG A 495 30.80 -11.87 1.74
C ARG A 495 32.30 -11.91 2.06
N ILE A 496 32.84 -13.10 2.25
CA ILE A 496 34.21 -13.37 2.71
C ILE A 496 35.11 -13.67 1.52
N ALA A 497 34.64 -14.48 0.56
CA ALA A 497 35.38 -14.85 -0.65
C ALA A 497 35.62 -13.65 -1.55
N LYS A 498 36.89 -13.20 -1.64
CA LYS A 498 37.31 -12.05 -2.45
C LYS A 498 38.67 -12.31 -3.08
N PRO A 499 38.79 -12.26 -4.42
CA PRO A 499 40.09 -12.24 -5.08
C PRO A 499 40.74 -10.86 -4.90
N ASP A 500 41.28 -10.63 -3.70
CA ASP A 500 41.99 -9.41 -3.29
C ASP A 500 43.51 -9.61 -3.19
N TRP A 501 43.97 -10.81 -3.54
CA TRP A 501 45.35 -11.21 -3.70
C TRP A 501 45.60 -11.62 -5.17
N ASP A 502 46.86 -11.86 -5.50
CA ASP A 502 47.30 -12.59 -6.69
C ASP A 502 48.51 -13.39 -6.21
N SER A 503 48.32 -14.71 -6.07
CA SER A 503 49.36 -15.61 -5.58
C SER A 503 50.56 -15.69 -6.52
N ARG A 504 50.38 -15.39 -7.81
CA ARG A 504 51.33 -15.68 -8.90
C ARG A 504 51.81 -17.14 -8.91
N ALA A 505 51.03 -18.05 -8.32
CA ALA A 505 51.39 -19.45 -8.22
C ALA A 505 51.42 -20.10 -9.61
N GLN A 506 52.47 -20.87 -9.89
CA GLN A 506 52.45 -21.77 -11.05
C GLN A 506 51.74 -23.04 -10.60
N VAL A 507 50.63 -23.38 -11.26
CA VAL A 507 49.77 -24.51 -10.93
C VAL A 507 49.53 -25.32 -12.19
N GLU A 508 49.87 -26.61 -12.15
CA GLU A 508 49.52 -27.58 -13.19
C GLU A 508 48.89 -28.81 -12.53
N THR A 509 48.00 -29.47 -13.26
CA THR A 509 47.28 -30.66 -12.78
C THR A 509 47.29 -31.79 -13.81
N GLN A 510 47.21 -33.02 -13.30
CA GLN A 510 47.03 -34.21 -14.13
C GLN A 510 45.85 -35.04 -13.60
N ILE A 511 44.97 -35.44 -14.52
CA ILE A 511 43.82 -36.32 -14.25
C ILE A 511 44.12 -37.70 -14.82
N THR A 512 44.12 -38.73 -13.97
CA THR A 512 44.27 -40.15 -14.32
C THR A 512 42.95 -40.91 -14.04
N PRO A 513 42.84 -42.21 -14.36
CA PRO A 513 41.69 -43.03 -13.96
C PRO A 513 41.54 -43.28 -12.45
N THR A 514 42.59 -43.07 -11.65
CA THR A 514 42.64 -43.45 -10.22
C THR A 514 42.84 -42.27 -9.26
N PHE A 515 43.38 -41.15 -9.75
CA PHE A 515 43.54 -39.93 -8.98
C PHE A 515 43.57 -38.69 -9.88
N TRP A 516 43.50 -37.51 -9.27
CA TRP A 516 44.08 -36.31 -9.85
C TRP A 516 45.23 -35.80 -8.98
N SER A 517 46.15 -35.09 -9.60
CA SER A 517 47.32 -34.53 -8.94
C SER A 517 47.46 -33.05 -9.25
N VAL A 518 48.10 -32.35 -8.34
CA VAL A 518 48.38 -30.91 -8.42
C VAL A 518 49.83 -30.67 -8.01
N GLU A 519 50.50 -29.83 -8.78
CA GLU A 519 51.80 -29.25 -8.44
C GLU A 519 51.66 -27.74 -8.36
N VAL A 520 52.20 -27.16 -7.29
CA VAL A 520 52.16 -25.72 -7.01
C VAL A 520 53.56 -25.23 -6.70
N ALA A 521 54.08 -24.28 -7.48
CA ALA A 521 55.20 -23.44 -7.09
C ALA A 521 54.68 -22.07 -6.65
N LEU A 522 54.59 -21.86 -5.34
CA LEU A 522 54.05 -20.65 -4.71
C LEU A 522 55.21 -19.68 -4.40
N PRO A 523 55.31 -18.50 -5.06
CA PRO A 523 56.41 -17.57 -4.85
C PRO A 523 56.46 -17.06 -3.40
N ARG A 524 57.61 -17.19 -2.74
CA ARG A 524 57.78 -16.76 -1.35
C ARG A 524 57.69 -15.25 -1.17
N ASP A 525 57.99 -14.48 -2.22
CA ASP A 525 57.81 -13.03 -2.25
C ASP A 525 56.33 -12.60 -2.36
N ALA A 526 55.40 -13.51 -2.69
CA ALA A 526 53.96 -13.26 -2.69
C ALA A 526 53.32 -13.32 -1.27
N LEU A 527 54.03 -13.86 -0.29
CA LEU A 527 53.55 -14.25 1.05
C LEU A 527 54.05 -13.30 2.17
N GLU A 528 54.26 -12.01 1.86
CA GLU A 528 55.00 -11.03 2.66
C GLU A 528 56.49 -11.39 2.91
N PRO A 529 57.41 -10.40 3.01
CA PRO A 529 58.83 -10.65 3.25
C PRO A 529 59.11 -10.94 4.74
N THR A 530 58.64 -12.07 5.25
CA THR A 530 58.93 -12.50 6.63
C THR A 530 60.27 -13.23 6.77
N ALA A 531 61.04 -12.83 7.77
CA ALA A 531 62.24 -13.56 8.20
C ALA A 531 61.92 -14.77 9.11
N LEU A 532 60.64 -15.13 9.24
CA LEU A 532 60.16 -16.21 10.12
C LEU A 532 60.36 -17.56 9.43
N LYS A 533 60.97 -18.51 10.15
CA LYS A 533 61.15 -19.90 9.69
C LYS A 533 60.00 -20.84 10.08
N ASN A 534 59.06 -20.38 10.91
CA ASN A 534 57.89 -21.14 11.35
C ASN A 534 56.64 -20.47 10.77
N TRP A 535 55.90 -21.16 9.89
CA TRP A 535 54.65 -20.66 9.30
C TRP A 535 53.48 -21.52 9.79
N ARG A 536 52.35 -20.90 10.12
CA ARG A 536 51.08 -21.62 10.28
C ARG A 536 50.63 -22.09 8.90
N PHE A 537 50.13 -23.31 8.81
CA PHE A 537 49.83 -23.97 7.55
C PHE A 537 48.68 -24.96 7.72
N ASN A 538 47.83 -25.09 6.71
CA ASN A 538 46.90 -26.21 6.62
C ASN A 538 46.67 -26.62 5.16
N LEU A 539 46.31 -27.88 4.99
CA LEU A 539 45.80 -28.42 3.74
C LEU A 539 44.41 -28.97 3.98
N HIS A 540 43.50 -28.69 3.07
CA HIS A 540 42.12 -29.14 3.12
C HIS A 540 41.75 -29.72 1.75
N ARG A 541 41.15 -30.91 1.75
CA ARG A 541 40.53 -31.53 0.58
C ARG A 541 39.03 -31.52 0.78
N LYS A 542 38.33 -31.07 -0.25
CA LYS A 542 36.89 -31.22 -0.39
C LYS A 542 36.57 -32.17 -1.54
N THR A 543 35.90 -33.27 -1.22
CA THR A 543 35.32 -34.19 -2.18
C THR A 543 33.84 -33.87 -2.35
N GLN A 544 33.33 -33.73 -3.58
CA GLN A 544 31.91 -33.51 -3.83
C GLN A 544 31.15 -34.85 -3.92
N GLY A 545 29.92 -34.84 -3.43
CA GLY A 545 28.98 -35.95 -3.52
C GLY A 545 27.93 -35.68 -4.60
N ASP A 546 27.55 -36.73 -5.33
CA ASP A 546 26.49 -36.62 -6.35
C ASP A 546 25.10 -36.51 -5.70
N THR A 547 24.24 -35.73 -6.34
CA THR A 547 22.85 -35.45 -5.90
C THR A 547 21.81 -36.30 -6.65
N THR A 548 22.22 -37.18 -7.56
CA THR A 548 21.29 -38.15 -8.18
C THR A 548 21.05 -39.36 -7.27
N GLU A 549 19.81 -39.91 -7.30
CA GLU A 549 19.39 -41.06 -6.46
C GLU A 549 20.17 -42.37 -6.70
N SER A 550 21.17 -42.38 -7.60
CA SER A 550 21.89 -43.58 -8.03
C SER A 550 23.36 -43.63 -7.60
N SER A 551 23.92 -42.58 -7.01
CA SER A 551 25.32 -42.56 -6.55
C SER A 551 25.42 -42.65 -5.04
N SER A 552 26.47 -43.32 -4.56
CA SER A 552 26.77 -43.53 -3.14
C SER A 552 27.96 -42.73 -2.65
N LYS A 553 28.40 -41.69 -3.40
CA LYS A 553 29.54 -40.85 -3.05
C LYS A 553 29.12 -39.73 -2.07
N PRO A 554 29.54 -39.76 -0.78
CA PRO A 554 29.27 -38.67 0.14
C PRO A 554 30.13 -37.43 -0.18
N ILE A 555 29.70 -36.27 0.30
CA ILE A 555 30.58 -35.10 0.39
C ILE A 555 31.54 -35.35 1.56
N GLU A 556 32.86 -35.18 1.34
CA GLU A 556 33.89 -35.36 2.38
C GLU A 556 34.76 -34.11 2.51
N TYR A 557 35.09 -33.77 3.76
CA TYR A 557 35.98 -32.67 4.12
C TYR A 557 37.10 -33.23 4.98
N SER A 558 38.31 -33.25 4.45
CA SER A 558 39.47 -33.84 5.11
C SER A 558 40.63 -32.87 5.18
N TYR A 559 41.38 -32.97 6.27
CA TYR A 559 42.33 -31.96 6.71
C TYR A 559 43.65 -32.62 7.08
N TRP A 560 44.75 -31.90 6.85
CA TRP A 560 46.02 -32.21 7.50
C TRP A 560 46.01 -31.82 8.99
N SER A 561 45.33 -30.71 9.34
CA SER A 561 45.06 -30.29 10.72
C SER A 561 43.56 -30.02 10.94
N PRO A 562 42.82 -30.87 11.70
CA PRO A 562 41.37 -30.76 11.86
C PRO A 562 40.85 -29.54 12.64
N SER A 563 39.64 -29.11 12.28
CA SER A 563 38.93 -27.96 12.88
C SER A 563 38.19 -28.28 14.17
N TYR A 564 37.72 -29.53 14.37
CA TYR A 564 36.85 -29.98 15.47
C TYR A 564 35.46 -29.32 15.52
N ASP A 565 34.98 -28.80 14.39
CA ASP A 565 33.64 -28.24 14.26
C ASP A 565 32.68 -29.27 13.62
N GLU A 566 31.83 -29.90 14.44
CA GLU A 566 30.79 -30.84 13.97
C GLU A 566 29.60 -30.14 13.27
N ILE A 567 29.40 -28.84 13.53
CA ILE A 567 28.30 -28.05 12.95
C ILE A 567 28.69 -27.56 11.55
N GLN A 568 29.95 -27.19 11.37
CA GLN A 568 30.51 -26.63 10.13
C GLN A 568 31.82 -27.34 9.72
N PRO A 569 31.79 -28.67 9.49
CA PRO A 569 32.99 -29.45 9.11
C PRO A 569 33.55 -29.08 7.72
N TRP A 570 32.85 -28.20 6.99
CA TRP A 570 33.18 -27.65 5.69
C TRP A 570 33.93 -26.31 5.74
N TRP A 571 34.22 -25.78 6.94
CA TRP A 571 34.85 -24.48 7.12
C TRP A 571 36.32 -24.62 7.57
N PRO A 572 37.31 -24.44 6.67
CA PRO A 572 38.72 -24.63 7.00
C PRO A 572 39.35 -23.45 7.77
N HIS A 573 38.61 -22.34 7.95
CA HIS A 573 39.18 -21.03 8.25
C HIS A 573 39.48 -20.75 9.73
N TRP A 574 39.64 -21.79 10.54
CA TRP A 574 40.00 -21.73 11.95
C TRP A 574 41.50 -21.54 12.15
N SER A 575 41.96 -20.28 12.17
CA SER A 575 43.41 -19.95 12.23
C SER A 575 44.16 -20.54 13.44
N ASP A 576 43.49 -20.65 14.58
CA ASP A 576 44.07 -21.25 15.79
C ASP A 576 44.07 -22.79 15.79
N ARG A 577 43.52 -23.41 14.74
CA ARG A 577 43.53 -24.86 14.48
C ARG A 577 44.54 -25.27 13.41
N MET A 578 45.23 -24.33 12.77
CA MET A 578 46.26 -24.63 11.76
C MET A 578 47.49 -25.30 12.37
N GLY A 579 48.11 -26.21 11.62
CA GLY A 579 49.41 -26.78 11.97
C GLY A 579 50.55 -25.77 11.76
N THR A 580 51.78 -26.17 12.07
CA THR A 580 52.98 -25.33 11.86
C THR A 580 54.03 -26.06 11.01
N ILE A 581 54.49 -25.43 9.93
CA ILE A 581 55.63 -25.90 9.13
C ILE A 581 56.90 -25.11 9.49
N ARG A 582 58.05 -25.78 9.47
CA ARG A 582 59.37 -25.16 9.73
C ARG A 582 60.31 -25.32 8.54
N LEU A 583 60.82 -24.22 7.97
CA LEU A 583 61.74 -24.26 6.83
C LEU A 583 63.16 -24.60 7.33
N ALA A 584 63.60 -25.84 7.11
CA ALA A 584 64.86 -26.37 7.63
C ALA A 584 66.02 -26.21 6.62
N GLU A 585 67.17 -25.72 7.09
CA GLU A 585 68.42 -25.72 6.32
C GLU A 585 69.11 -27.09 6.41
N PRO A 586 69.89 -27.49 5.40
CA PRO A 586 70.66 -28.73 5.45
C PRO A 586 71.96 -28.58 6.26
N GLU A 587 71.94 -28.81 7.57
CA GLU A 587 73.09 -29.40 8.31
C GLU A 587 72.77 -29.83 9.76
N ASN A 588 73.51 -30.83 10.24
CA ASN A 588 73.50 -31.44 11.58
C ASN A 588 72.21 -32.17 12.02
N SER A 589 72.08 -33.40 11.51
CA SER A 589 71.26 -34.46 12.10
C SER A 589 71.82 -34.93 13.46
N GLU A 590 71.34 -34.40 14.58
CA GLU A 590 71.50 -35.04 15.88
C GLU A 590 70.20 -35.75 16.33
N SER A 591 70.35 -37.04 16.70
CA SER A 591 69.34 -37.87 17.37
C SER A 591 68.06 -38.26 16.61
N ALA A 592 68.21 -38.96 15.48
CA ALA A 592 67.33 -40.08 15.18
C ALA A 592 67.95 -41.36 15.78
N GLN A 593 67.41 -41.84 16.91
CA GLN A 593 67.76 -43.16 17.42
C GLN A 593 67.03 -44.25 16.62
N GLY A 594 67.77 -45.24 16.12
CA GLY A 594 67.19 -46.41 15.45
C GLY A 594 67.37 -46.42 13.93
N PHE A 595 68.62 -46.51 13.45
CA PHE A 595 68.87 -47.01 12.11
C PHE A 595 68.84 -48.54 12.12
N GLU A 596 67.77 -49.12 11.59
CA GLU A 596 67.88 -50.43 10.94
C GLU A 596 68.77 -50.30 9.69
N PHE A 597 69.45 -51.38 9.31
CA PHE A 597 70.29 -51.39 8.12
C PHE A 597 69.41 -51.29 6.86
N VAL A 598 69.48 -50.16 6.15
CA VAL A 598 68.87 -50.03 4.83
C VAL A 598 69.77 -50.72 3.81
N GLU A 599 69.30 -51.80 3.20
CA GLU A 599 70.03 -52.49 2.13
C GLU A 599 70.13 -51.57 0.89
N GLN A 600 71.36 -51.37 0.42
CA GLN A 600 71.69 -50.54 -0.75
C GLN A 600 72.40 -51.39 -1.80
N PHE A 601 71.98 -51.23 -3.06
CA PHE A 601 72.45 -52.03 -4.19
C PHE A 601 72.93 -51.13 -5.32
N SER A 602 73.91 -51.57 -6.09
CA SER A 602 74.36 -50.90 -7.31
C SER A 602 73.71 -51.53 -8.54
N LEU A 603 73.08 -50.73 -9.39
CA LEU A 603 72.46 -51.18 -10.63
C LEU A 603 73.51 -51.61 -11.66
N ALA A 604 73.48 -52.87 -12.10
CA ALA A 604 74.32 -53.37 -13.18
C ALA A 604 73.65 -53.28 -14.56
N ALA A 605 72.35 -53.57 -14.64
CA ALA A 605 71.52 -53.43 -15.84
C ALA A 605 70.04 -53.25 -15.47
N ILE A 606 69.24 -52.82 -16.45
CA ILE A 606 67.78 -52.71 -16.35
C ILE A 606 67.17 -53.55 -17.48
N GLU A 607 66.38 -54.55 -17.12
CA GLU A 607 65.75 -55.53 -18.00
C GLU A 607 64.22 -55.36 -17.91
N VAL A 608 63.54 -55.20 -19.05
CA VAL A 608 62.08 -55.03 -19.11
C VAL A 608 61.49 -56.17 -19.95
N GLU A 609 60.47 -56.84 -19.42
CA GLU A 609 59.81 -57.98 -20.04
C GLU A 609 58.28 -57.82 -20.07
N GLY A 610 57.62 -58.39 -21.08
CA GLY A 610 56.17 -58.41 -21.21
C GLY A 610 55.55 -57.22 -21.95
N ASN A 611 56.37 -56.24 -22.35
CA ASN A 611 55.98 -55.15 -23.23
C ASN A 611 56.03 -55.59 -24.72
N GLY A 612 54.88 -55.66 -25.37
CA GLY A 612 54.73 -56.09 -26.78
C GLY A 612 54.41 -54.93 -27.72
N ASP A 613 53.43 -54.10 -27.37
CA ASP A 613 52.98 -52.94 -28.14
C ASP A 613 53.60 -51.61 -27.65
N ILE A 614 54.24 -51.61 -26.48
CA ILE A 614 55.00 -50.48 -25.91
C ILE A 614 56.51 -50.74 -26.11
N PRO A 615 57.24 -49.93 -26.90
CA PRO A 615 58.68 -50.10 -27.08
C PRO A 615 59.47 -49.99 -25.77
N THR A 616 60.44 -50.87 -25.54
CA THR A 616 61.30 -50.85 -24.35
C THR A 616 62.01 -49.51 -24.15
N SER A 617 62.34 -48.79 -25.23
CA SER A 617 62.91 -47.43 -25.15
C SER A 617 61.96 -46.41 -24.50
N GLU A 618 60.66 -46.49 -24.78
CA GLU A 618 59.63 -45.62 -24.21
C GLU A 618 59.49 -45.85 -22.68
N LEU A 619 59.84 -47.07 -22.21
CA LEU A 619 59.83 -47.44 -20.79
C LEU A 619 61.13 -47.10 -20.08
N LEU A 620 62.28 -47.30 -20.72
CA LEU A 620 63.58 -46.88 -20.17
C LEU A 620 63.64 -45.36 -19.96
N GLU A 621 62.99 -44.56 -20.81
CA GLU A 621 62.84 -43.10 -20.62
C GLU A 621 62.01 -42.72 -19.37
N LYS A 622 61.18 -43.64 -18.83
CA LYS A 622 60.39 -43.42 -17.61
C LYS A 622 61.07 -43.88 -16.33
N ILE A 623 62.22 -44.56 -16.42
CA ILE A 623 62.96 -45.05 -15.27
C ILE A 623 64.03 -44.00 -14.90
N PRO A 624 63.97 -43.38 -13.70
CA PRO A 624 64.88 -42.31 -13.31
C PRO A 624 66.24 -42.82 -12.80
N PHE A 625 66.51 -44.11 -12.99
CA PHE A 625 67.75 -44.78 -12.59
C PHE A 625 68.53 -45.24 -13.81
N GLN A 626 69.84 -45.24 -13.72
CA GLN A 626 70.76 -45.68 -14.76
C GLN A 626 71.67 -46.81 -14.24
N PRO A 627 72.20 -47.67 -15.13
CA PRO A 627 73.27 -48.61 -14.77
C PRO A 627 74.47 -47.85 -14.15
N GLY A 628 74.82 -48.22 -12.93
CA GLY A 628 75.82 -47.56 -12.09
C GLY A 628 75.26 -46.89 -10.83
N ASP A 629 73.97 -46.52 -10.82
CA ASP A 629 73.35 -45.86 -9.67
C ASP A 629 73.29 -46.77 -8.44
N ILE A 630 73.40 -46.18 -7.24
CA ILE A 630 73.14 -46.84 -5.97
C ILE A 630 71.68 -46.54 -5.58
N ILE A 631 70.90 -47.59 -5.31
CA ILE A 631 69.47 -47.51 -5.02
C ILE A 631 69.08 -48.30 -3.77
N SER A 632 68.01 -47.87 -3.09
CA SER A 632 67.43 -48.56 -1.92
C SER A 632 66.17 -49.39 -2.25
N VAL A 633 65.77 -50.26 -1.33
CA VAL A 633 64.50 -51.00 -1.38
C VAL A 633 63.28 -50.06 -1.41
N ASP A 634 63.38 -48.90 -0.77
CA ASP A 634 62.33 -47.86 -0.79
C ASP A 634 62.22 -47.19 -2.16
N GLU A 635 63.36 -46.90 -2.83
CA GLU A 635 63.38 -46.37 -4.20
C GLU A 635 62.81 -47.37 -5.22
N LEU A 636 63.01 -48.68 -5.02
CA LEU A 636 62.37 -49.73 -5.83
C LEU A 636 60.87 -49.86 -5.57
N SER A 637 60.45 -49.79 -4.29
CA SER A 637 59.04 -49.83 -3.90
C SER A 637 58.28 -48.60 -4.39
N TRP A 638 58.95 -47.44 -4.41
CA TRP A 638 58.49 -46.21 -5.05
C TRP A 638 58.31 -46.42 -6.56
N LEU A 639 59.33 -46.90 -7.27
CA LEU A 639 59.27 -47.14 -8.72
C LEU A 639 58.11 -48.04 -9.13
N SER A 640 57.84 -49.11 -8.37
CA SER A 640 56.74 -50.04 -8.65
C SER A 640 55.39 -49.32 -8.62
N ARG A 641 55.16 -48.46 -7.62
CA ARG A 641 53.94 -47.66 -7.51
C ARG A 641 53.81 -46.66 -8.66
N GLU A 642 54.89 -46.01 -9.08
CA GLU A 642 54.80 -45.04 -10.18
C GLU A 642 54.49 -45.72 -11.54
N PHE A 643 54.94 -46.96 -11.76
CA PHE A 643 54.54 -47.73 -12.94
C PHE A 643 53.09 -48.21 -12.89
N GLU A 644 52.57 -48.60 -11.72
CA GLU A 644 51.14 -48.93 -11.53
C GLU A 644 50.22 -47.74 -11.86
N VAL A 645 50.69 -46.51 -11.67
CA VAL A 645 49.92 -45.28 -11.92
C VAL A 645 49.80 -44.92 -13.40
N LEU A 646 50.76 -45.34 -14.25
CA LEU A 646 50.78 -44.95 -15.67
C LEU A 646 49.55 -45.46 -16.47
N ASP A 647 48.79 -46.44 -15.94
CA ASP A 647 47.62 -47.07 -16.59
C ASP A 647 47.90 -47.67 -17.99
N TRP A 648 49.18 -47.75 -18.36
CA TRP A 648 49.66 -48.47 -19.55
C TRP A 648 49.75 -49.98 -19.30
N PHE A 649 49.63 -50.41 -18.04
CA PHE A 649 49.82 -51.76 -17.57
C PHE A 649 48.70 -52.19 -16.63
N SER A 650 48.29 -53.44 -16.76
CA SER A 650 47.30 -54.13 -15.91
C SER A 650 47.93 -54.91 -14.76
N ASP A 651 49.24 -55.18 -14.81
CA ASP A 651 50.07 -55.76 -13.76
C ASP A 651 51.52 -55.29 -13.96
N VAL A 652 52.23 -55.00 -12.88
CA VAL A 652 53.64 -54.56 -12.88
C VAL A 652 54.35 -55.25 -11.72
N ARG A 653 55.51 -55.85 -11.99
CA ARG A 653 56.32 -56.53 -10.97
C ARG A 653 57.78 -56.17 -11.13
N ILE A 654 58.31 -55.47 -10.14
CA ILE A 654 59.71 -55.07 -10.06
C ILE A 654 60.46 -56.00 -9.10
N GLY A 655 61.64 -56.46 -9.51
CA GLY A 655 62.51 -57.28 -8.68
C GLY A 655 63.98 -57.20 -9.12
N THR A 656 64.87 -57.75 -8.29
CA THR A 656 66.32 -57.79 -8.56
C THR A 656 66.80 -59.21 -8.86
N SER A 657 67.74 -59.36 -9.78
CA SER A 657 68.34 -60.65 -10.14
C SER A 657 69.86 -60.56 -10.29
N ASP A 658 70.52 -61.70 -10.03
CA ASP A 658 71.95 -61.97 -10.27
C ASP A 658 72.94 -61.05 -9.53
N ILE A 659 73.68 -61.62 -8.56
CA ILE A 659 74.72 -60.93 -7.79
C ILE A 659 76.06 -61.01 -8.55
N ILE A 660 76.63 -59.87 -8.94
CA ILE A 660 77.88 -59.81 -9.72
C ILE A 660 79.05 -59.29 -8.87
N GLU A 661 79.84 -60.25 -8.34
CA GLU A 661 81.15 -60.14 -7.68
C GLU A 661 81.31 -59.24 -6.43
N GLU A 662 82.12 -59.75 -5.50
CA GLU A 662 82.52 -59.12 -4.24
C GLU A 662 83.71 -58.16 -4.49
N VAL A 663 83.54 -56.86 -4.23
CA VAL A 663 84.61 -55.87 -4.41
C VAL A 663 85.51 -55.84 -3.18
N ALA A 664 86.60 -56.61 -3.22
CA ALA A 664 87.65 -56.54 -2.21
C ALA A 664 88.58 -55.33 -2.44
N VAL A 665 88.87 -54.57 -1.38
CA VAL A 665 89.89 -53.50 -1.34
C VAL A 665 90.78 -53.69 -0.11
N GLU A 666 92.08 -53.42 -0.25
CA GLU A 666 93.14 -53.83 0.68
C GLU A 666 93.15 -53.09 2.04
N GLU A 667 93.82 -53.70 3.03
CA GLU A 667 93.84 -53.30 4.44
C GLU A 667 94.42 -51.89 4.71
N GLY A 668 93.69 -51.10 5.51
CA GLY A 668 94.13 -49.90 6.21
C GLY A 668 93.22 -49.66 7.43
N ASP A 669 93.74 -49.07 8.51
CA ASP A 669 93.12 -49.05 9.86
C ASP A 669 91.81 -48.21 10.01
N GLU A 670 90.75 -48.58 9.29
CA GLU A 670 89.37 -48.10 9.48
C GLU A 670 88.37 -49.28 9.47
N PRO A 671 87.15 -49.15 10.04
CA PRO A 671 86.18 -50.25 10.09
C PRO A 671 85.75 -50.71 8.68
N PRO A 672 85.40 -51.99 8.48
CA PRO A 672 85.13 -52.53 7.16
C PRO A 672 83.93 -51.82 6.50
N PRO A 673 84.04 -51.40 5.23
CA PRO A 673 82.90 -50.85 4.50
C PRO A 673 81.83 -51.94 4.25
N ILE A 674 80.57 -51.52 4.27
CA ILE A 674 79.42 -52.39 4.00
C ILE A 674 79.50 -52.87 2.53
N PRO A 675 79.35 -54.18 2.24
CA PRO A 675 79.37 -54.67 0.86
C PRO A 675 78.14 -54.19 0.10
N ILE A 676 78.36 -53.39 -0.96
CA ILE A 676 77.31 -52.98 -1.90
C ILE A 676 77.25 -54.01 -3.03
N PHE A 677 76.17 -54.77 -3.09
CA PHE A 677 75.99 -55.78 -4.14
C PHE A 677 75.59 -55.15 -5.47
N LYS A 678 76.14 -55.65 -6.58
CA LYS A 678 75.65 -55.34 -7.92
C LYS A 678 74.50 -56.26 -8.30
N VAL A 679 73.40 -55.68 -8.79
CA VAL A 679 72.17 -56.39 -9.17
C VAL A 679 71.61 -55.89 -10.51
N ASN A 680 70.98 -56.77 -11.29
CA ASN A 680 70.13 -56.36 -12.41
C ASN A 680 68.71 -56.08 -11.90
N LEU A 681 68.08 -55.02 -12.42
CA LEU A 681 66.68 -54.67 -12.15
C LEU A 681 65.79 -55.28 -13.23
N ARG A 682 64.95 -56.25 -12.88
CA ARG A 682 63.92 -56.84 -13.77
C ARG A 682 62.56 -56.20 -13.51
N ILE A 683 61.93 -55.74 -14.58
CA ILE A 683 60.59 -55.17 -14.58
C ILE A 683 59.72 -56.00 -15.52
N HIS A 684 58.83 -56.82 -14.96
CA HIS A 684 57.84 -57.56 -15.74
C HIS A 684 56.53 -56.76 -15.78
N VAL A 685 55.96 -56.56 -16.96
CA VAL A 685 54.71 -55.81 -17.16
C VAL A 685 53.68 -56.60 -17.97
N ALA A 686 52.40 -56.31 -17.78
CA ALA A 686 51.31 -56.81 -18.63
C ALA A 686 50.51 -55.64 -19.19
N GLU A 687 50.57 -55.40 -20.50
CA GLU A 687 50.01 -54.19 -21.14
C GLU A 687 48.49 -54.05 -21.03
N ALA A 688 48.03 -52.81 -20.85
CA ALA A 688 46.64 -52.41 -20.93
C ALA A 688 46.31 -51.81 -22.32
N PRO A 689 45.03 -51.68 -22.71
CA PRO A 689 44.66 -51.06 -23.99
C PRO A 689 45.09 -49.60 -24.08
N THR A 690 46.13 -49.32 -24.90
CA THR A 690 46.65 -47.98 -25.16
C THR A 690 46.53 -47.60 -26.65
N GLY A 691 46.59 -46.30 -26.93
CA GLY A 691 46.66 -45.75 -28.29
C GLY A 691 47.64 -44.58 -28.37
N VAL A 692 48.28 -44.41 -29.53
CA VAL A 692 49.23 -43.31 -29.78
C VAL A 692 48.54 -42.20 -30.57
N VAL A 693 48.47 -41.01 -29.99
CA VAL A 693 47.80 -39.84 -30.56
C VAL A 693 48.83 -38.91 -31.21
N GLU A 694 48.98 -39.01 -32.53
CA GLU A 694 49.72 -38.01 -33.32
C GLU A 694 48.82 -36.82 -33.70
N ARG A 695 47.52 -37.06 -33.92
CA ARG A 695 46.58 -36.00 -34.31
C ARG A 695 45.24 -36.13 -33.61
N LEU A 696 45.00 -35.22 -32.65
CA LEU A 696 43.72 -35.06 -31.97
C LEU A 696 42.82 -34.05 -32.69
N ASN A 697 41.57 -34.42 -32.97
CA ASN A 697 40.49 -33.54 -33.43
C ASN A 697 39.31 -33.56 -32.45
N ILE A 698 38.77 -32.39 -32.12
CA ILE A 698 37.54 -32.24 -31.30
C ILE A 698 36.56 -31.43 -32.14
N GLN A 699 35.35 -31.94 -32.36
CA GLN A 699 34.36 -31.33 -33.24
C GLN A 699 32.96 -31.26 -32.61
N ARG A 700 32.07 -30.47 -33.25
CA ARG A 700 30.68 -30.17 -32.86
C ARG A 700 30.48 -29.44 -31.52
N ASN A 701 31.57 -29.20 -30.79
CA ASN A 701 31.63 -28.33 -29.61
C ASN A 701 31.49 -26.84 -29.98
N ARG A 702 30.35 -26.23 -29.62
CA ARG A 702 30.08 -24.78 -29.80
C ARG A 702 30.17 -24.00 -28.50
N TYR A 703 29.85 -24.63 -27.37
CA TYR A 703 29.89 -23.99 -26.05
C TYR A 703 31.32 -23.84 -25.51
N PHE A 704 32.04 -24.95 -25.34
CA PHE A 704 33.46 -24.92 -24.97
C PHE A 704 34.35 -25.04 -26.22
N ILE A 705 35.31 -24.13 -26.37
CA ILE A 705 36.25 -24.15 -27.51
C ILE A 705 37.28 -25.28 -27.38
N SER A 706 37.68 -25.86 -28.52
CA SER A 706 38.58 -27.02 -28.55
C SER A 706 39.96 -26.81 -27.87
N PRO A 707 40.58 -25.60 -27.89
CA PRO A 707 41.81 -25.36 -27.14
C PRO A 707 41.63 -25.46 -25.61
N PHE A 708 40.52 -24.94 -25.08
CA PHE A 708 40.21 -25.01 -23.64
C PHE A 708 40.07 -26.46 -23.18
N LEU A 709 39.27 -27.26 -23.90
CA LEU A 709 39.06 -28.67 -23.57
C LEU A 709 40.36 -29.50 -23.61
N ARG A 710 41.34 -29.11 -24.43
CA ARG A 710 42.64 -29.79 -24.47
C ARG A 710 43.52 -29.46 -23.28
N ALA A 711 43.56 -28.19 -22.87
CA ALA A 711 44.32 -27.75 -21.71
C ALA A 711 43.71 -28.31 -20.42
N ALA A 712 42.44 -27.98 -20.14
CA ALA A 712 41.75 -28.33 -18.89
C ALA A 712 41.75 -29.83 -18.56
N PHE A 713 41.63 -30.71 -19.57
CA PHE A 713 41.60 -32.16 -19.37
C PHE A 713 42.90 -32.86 -19.78
N GLY A 714 43.98 -32.13 -20.03
CA GLY A 714 45.28 -32.70 -20.41
C GLY A 714 45.21 -33.64 -21.62
N LEU A 715 44.50 -33.26 -22.69
CA LEU A 715 44.39 -34.04 -23.93
C LEU A 715 45.59 -33.72 -24.85
N LYS A 716 46.74 -34.31 -24.51
CA LYS A 716 48.05 -34.10 -25.16
C LYS A 716 48.28 -35.12 -26.30
N GLN A 717 49.30 -34.90 -27.12
CA GLN A 717 49.81 -35.91 -28.07
C GLN A 717 50.70 -36.92 -27.32
N GLY A 718 50.82 -38.15 -27.83
CA GLY A 718 51.57 -39.24 -27.20
C GLY A 718 50.71 -40.47 -26.91
N ARG A 719 51.21 -41.39 -26.09
CA ARG A 719 50.50 -42.60 -25.66
C ARG A 719 49.53 -42.27 -24.52
N THR A 720 48.31 -42.79 -24.61
CA THR A 720 47.24 -42.65 -23.61
C THR A 720 46.46 -43.96 -23.52
N SER A 721 45.91 -44.29 -22.35
CA SER A 721 45.07 -45.47 -22.20
C SER A 721 43.64 -45.19 -22.68
N ILE A 722 42.91 -46.25 -23.06
CA ILE A 722 41.49 -46.12 -23.39
C ILE A 722 40.66 -45.70 -22.16
N GLU A 723 41.07 -46.08 -20.95
CA GLU A 723 40.33 -45.75 -19.74
C GLU A 723 40.58 -44.31 -19.25
N GLU A 724 41.77 -43.77 -19.46
CA GLU A 724 42.09 -42.35 -19.31
C GLU A 724 41.21 -41.49 -20.24
N LEU A 725 41.09 -41.90 -21.52
CA LEU A 725 40.22 -41.24 -22.50
C LEU A 725 38.74 -41.34 -22.13
N ASN A 726 38.25 -42.51 -21.69
CA ASN A 726 36.89 -42.68 -21.19
C ASN A 726 36.61 -41.73 -20.02
N THR A 727 37.54 -41.66 -19.06
CA THR A 727 37.43 -40.83 -17.86
C THR A 727 37.36 -39.35 -18.22
N LYS A 728 38.30 -38.87 -19.05
CA LYS A 728 38.32 -37.47 -19.52
C LYS A 728 37.07 -37.13 -20.35
N CYS A 729 36.60 -38.02 -21.23
CA CYS A 729 35.36 -37.79 -21.97
C CYS A 729 34.12 -37.70 -21.06
N GLN A 730 34.01 -38.55 -20.05
CA GLN A 730 32.89 -38.50 -19.10
C GLN A 730 32.90 -37.22 -18.27
N LEU A 731 34.09 -36.75 -17.85
CA LEU A 731 34.24 -35.48 -17.13
C LEU A 731 33.86 -34.27 -17.99
N ILE A 732 34.25 -34.24 -19.28
CA ILE A 732 33.80 -33.21 -20.22
C ILE A 732 32.28 -33.27 -20.39
N GLU A 733 31.69 -34.47 -20.47
CA GLU A 733 30.25 -34.66 -20.61
C GLU A 733 29.49 -34.12 -19.38
N ASN A 734 30.01 -34.38 -18.17
CA ASN A 734 29.47 -33.87 -16.91
C ASN A 734 29.58 -32.34 -16.82
N LEU A 735 30.70 -31.75 -17.26
CA LEU A 735 30.85 -30.30 -17.37
C LEU A 735 29.79 -29.68 -18.29
N TYR A 736 29.53 -30.27 -19.47
CA TYR A 736 28.44 -29.82 -20.35
C TYR A 736 27.05 -29.94 -19.69
N ARG A 737 26.77 -31.03 -18.97
CA ARG A 737 25.51 -31.19 -18.21
C ARG A 737 25.34 -30.13 -17.13
N HIS A 738 26.39 -29.83 -16.37
CA HIS A 738 26.34 -28.76 -15.36
C HIS A 738 25.99 -27.41 -15.98
N HIS A 739 26.56 -27.10 -17.15
CA HIS A 739 26.24 -25.88 -17.91
C HIS A 739 24.88 -25.94 -18.65
N GLY A 740 24.04 -26.95 -18.36
CA GLY A 740 22.64 -27.05 -18.75
C GLY A 740 22.36 -27.77 -20.06
N TYR A 741 23.35 -28.48 -20.61
CA TYR A 741 23.20 -29.36 -21.78
C TYR A 741 22.84 -30.78 -21.34
N ASP A 742 21.64 -30.95 -20.76
CA ASP A 742 21.17 -32.22 -20.18
C ASP A 742 21.21 -33.41 -21.17
N LEU A 743 21.22 -33.13 -22.48
CA LEU A 743 21.16 -34.10 -23.58
C LEU A 743 22.53 -34.41 -24.21
N VAL A 744 23.62 -33.86 -23.67
CA VAL A 744 24.96 -34.02 -24.23
C VAL A 744 25.39 -35.49 -24.25
N GLN A 745 26.04 -35.88 -25.36
CA GLN A 745 26.73 -37.16 -25.49
C GLN A 745 28.10 -36.95 -26.12
N ILE A 746 29.12 -37.57 -25.55
CA ILE A 746 30.51 -37.52 -26.07
C ILE A 746 30.94 -38.92 -26.51
N THR A 747 31.53 -38.99 -27.70
CA THR A 747 32.11 -40.23 -28.24
C THR A 747 33.52 -39.98 -28.72
N HIS A 748 34.37 -41.01 -28.68
CA HIS A 748 35.74 -40.95 -29.15
C HIS A 748 36.06 -42.16 -30.04
N GLN A 749 36.93 -41.97 -31.03
CA GLN A 749 37.32 -43.02 -31.97
C GLN A 749 38.76 -42.82 -32.46
N PHE A 750 39.54 -43.91 -32.47
CA PHE A 750 40.84 -43.96 -33.12
C PHE A 750 40.73 -44.37 -34.60
N SER A 751 41.55 -43.76 -35.45
CA SER A 751 41.78 -44.14 -36.83
C SER A 751 43.29 -44.12 -37.10
N GLY A 752 43.95 -45.25 -36.85
CA GLY A 752 45.41 -45.28 -36.72
C GLY A 752 45.86 -44.37 -35.57
N THR A 753 46.78 -43.45 -35.84
CA THR A 753 47.31 -42.47 -34.87
C THR A 753 46.44 -41.21 -34.70
N HIS A 754 45.27 -41.17 -35.33
CA HIS A 754 44.36 -40.03 -35.28
C HIS A 754 43.21 -40.31 -34.29
N LEU A 755 43.02 -39.42 -33.31
CA LEU A 755 41.94 -39.48 -32.34
C LEU A 755 40.88 -38.42 -32.66
N LEU A 756 39.64 -38.85 -32.86
CA LEU A 756 38.48 -37.98 -32.99
C LEU A 756 37.64 -38.02 -31.70
N ILE A 757 37.27 -36.85 -31.20
CA ILE A 757 36.25 -36.68 -30.14
C ILE A 757 35.08 -35.89 -30.74
N ASP A 758 33.89 -36.49 -30.75
CA ASP A 758 32.63 -35.89 -31.21
C ASP A 758 31.75 -35.52 -30.02
N ILE A 759 31.34 -34.25 -29.92
CA ILE A 759 30.48 -33.74 -28.85
C ILE A 759 29.12 -33.36 -29.43
N ASP A 760 28.09 -34.18 -29.21
CA ASP A 760 26.71 -33.81 -29.53
C ASP A 760 26.08 -33.06 -28.36
N GLU A 761 25.94 -31.74 -28.49
CA GLU A 761 25.34 -30.88 -27.46
C GLU A 761 23.83 -31.09 -27.26
N GLY A 762 23.16 -31.84 -28.15
CA GLY A 762 21.72 -32.10 -28.09
C GLY A 762 20.86 -31.06 -28.82
N HIS A 763 19.94 -31.55 -29.65
CA HIS A 763 19.04 -30.78 -30.51
C HIS A 763 17.58 -31.23 -30.33
N LEU A 764 16.60 -30.36 -30.56
CA LEU A 764 15.17 -30.71 -30.48
C LEU A 764 14.63 -31.30 -31.79
N ASP A 765 14.17 -32.54 -31.73
CA ASP A 765 13.60 -33.27 -32.88
C ASP A 765 12.09 -33.09 -33.05
N ASP A 766 11.35 -32.71 -32.00
CA ASP A 766 9.90 -32.47 -32.04
C ASP A 766 9.46 -31.53 -30.91
N ILE A 767 8.35 -30.80 -31.12
CA ILE A 767 7.74 -29.90 -30.13
C ILE A 767 6.24 -30.17 -30.05
N ARG A 768 5.80 -30.67 -28.89
CA ARG A 768 4.41 -31.07 -28.63
C ARG A 768 3.75 -30.17 -27.60
N PHE A 769 2.51 -29.79 -27.89
CA PHE A 769 1.65 -29.03 -27.00
C PHE A 769 0.47 -29.89 -26.54
N SER A 770 0.06 -29.75 -25.29
CA SER A 770 -1.11 -30.42 -24.72
C SER A 770 -1.89 -29.48 -23.78
N GLY A 771 -3.15 -29.80 -23.49
CA GLY A 771 -4.04 -28.99 -22.65
C GLY A 771 -4.64 -27.75 -23.35
N ASN A 772 -4.30 -27.52 -24.62
CA ASN A 772 -4.88 -26.47 -25.44
C ASN A 772 -6.14 -26.96 -26.19
N HIS A 773 -7.30 -26.44 -25.78
CA HIS A 773 -8.62 -26.77 -26.34
C HIS A 773 -9.22 -25.61 -27.14
N ARG A 774 -8.85 -24.37 -26.80
CA ARG A 774 -9.26 -23.11 -27.44
C ARG A 774 -8.08 -22.30 -27.96
N ILE A 775 -6.87 -22.51 -27.42
CA ILE A 775 -5.64 -21.91 -27.97
C ILE A 775 -5.13 -22.78 -29.13
N THR A 776 -4.87 -22.16 -30.28
CA THR A 776 -4.42 -22.89 -31.48
C THR A 776 -2.95 -23.29 -31.37
N ARG A 777 -2.55 -24.40 -32.03
CA ARG A 777 -1.14 -24.83 -32.06
C ARG A 777 -0.23 -23.75 -32.65
N THR A 778 -0.70 -23.02 -33.66
CA THR A 778 0.03 -21.91 -34.31
C THR A 778 0.35 -20.79 -33.32
N GLU A 779 -0.63 -20.33 -32.53
CA GLU A 779 -0.40 -19.30 -31.49
C GLU A 779 0.63 -19.75 -30.45
N LEU A 780 0.65 -21.04 -30.09
CA LEU A 780 1.62 -21.60 -29.14
C LEU A 780 3.03 -21.65 -29.73
N THR A 781 3.19 -22.14 -30.96
CA THR A 781 4.48 -22.18 -31.67
C THR A 781 5.04 -20.77 -31.90
N ASP A 782 4.20 -19.84 -32.38
CA ASP A 782 4.55 -18.44 -32.61
C ASP A 782 4.90 -17.71 -31.30
N ALA A 783 4.36 -18.17 -30.16
CA ALA A 783 4.71 -17.63 -28.85
C ALA A 783 6.00 -18.23 -28.29
N LEU A 784 6.29 -19.51 -28.57
CA LEU A 784 7.49 -20.21 -28.09
C LEU A 784 8.77 -19.76 -28.80
N GLY A 785 8.74 -19.64 -30.14
CA GLY A 785 9.89 -19.20 -30.92
C GLY A 785 11.08 -20.17 -30.97
N PHE A 786 10.84 -21.46 -30.74
CA PHE A 786 11.72 -22.57 -31.12
C PHE A 786 11.29 -23.16 -32.47
N LYS A 787 12.23 -23.82 -33.16
CA LYS A 787 12.01 -24.64 -34.34
C LYS A 787 12.59 -26.05 -34.12
N GLN A 788 12.12 -26.99 -34.93
CA GLN A 788 12.73 -28.32 -35.04
C GLN A 788 14.16 -28.18 -35.56
N GLY A 789 15.11 -28.89 -34.94
CA GLY A 789 16.55 -28.81 -35.22
C GLY A 789 17.30 -27.73 -34.43
N ASP A 790 16.62 -26.90 -33.63
CA ASP A 790 17.30 -25.94 -32.74
C ASP A 790 18.06 -26.68 -31.63
N ALA A 791 19.27 -26.20 -31.28
CA ALA A 791 20.03 -26.69 -30.14
C ALA A 791 19.32 -26.38 -28.81
N TYR A 792 19.38 -27.30 -27.85
CA TYR A 792 18.69 -27.17 -26.57
C TYR A 792 19.65 -27.11 -25.38
N SER A 793 19.43 -26.11 -24.52
CA SER A 793 19.87 -26.14 -23.13
C SER A 793 18.72 -25.72 -22.22
N LYS A 794 18.75 -26.18 -20.96
CA LYS A 794 17.75 -25.86 -19.93
C LYS A 794 17.54 -24.36 -19.74
N GLN A 795 18.61 -23.58 -19.88
CA GLN A 795 18.58 -22.11 -19.81
C GLN A 795 17.83 -21.50 -21.01
N ILE A 796 18.14 -21.93 -22.24
CA ILE A 796 17.48 -21.44 -23.47
C ILE A 796 16.00 -21.83 -23.44
N GLY A 797 15.68 -23.08 -23.06
CA GLY A 797 14.32 -23.58 -22.87
C GLY A 797 13.50 -22.70 -21.93
N THR A 798 14.02 -22.48 -20.71
CA THR A 798 13.38 -21.62 -19.70
C THR A 798 13.17 -20.19 -20.20
N LYS A 799 14.15 -19.60 -20.89
CA LYS A 799 14.05 -18.26 -21.49
C LYS A 799 12.93 -18.18 -22.54
N ARG A 800 12.83 -19.16 -23.45
CA ARG A 800 11.76 -19.24 -24.47
C ARG A 800 10.38 -19.42 -23.85
N LEU A 801 10.24 -20.29 -22.84
CA LEU A 801 8.96 -20.52 -22.17
C LEU A 801 8.49 -19.30 -21.36
N ASN A 802 9.41 -18.55 -20.77
CA ASN A 802 9.09 -17.26 -20.13
C ASN A 802 8.64 -16.21 -21.16
N GLN A 803 9.27 -16.14 -22.34
CA GLN A 803 8.83 -15.29 -23.46
C GLN A 803 7.42 -15.68 -23.94
N MET A 804 7.17 -16.98 -24.14
CA MET A 804 5.88 -17.56 -24.50
C MET A 804 4.80 -17.18 -23.49
N ARG A 805 5.05 -17.41 -22.19
CA ARG A 805 4.15 -17.06 -21.09
C ARG A 805 3.84 -15.55 -21.08
N ALA A 806 4.83 -14.70 -21.30
CA ALA A 806 4.65 -13.24 -21.32
C ALA A 806 3.90 -12.74 -22.57
N LYS A 807 4.01 -13.41 -23.72
CA LYS A 807 3.27 -13.08 -24.95
C LYS A 807 1.81 -13.56 -24.85
N LEU A 808 1.58 -14.79 -24.40
CA LEU A 808 0.24 -15.36 -24.23
C LEU A 808 -0.57 -14.65 -23.13
N ASN A 809 0.04 -14.31 -21.98
CA ASN A 809 -0.65 -13.56 -20.91
C ASN A 809 -1.16 -12.17 -21.34
N ARG A 810 -0.52 -11.53 -22.32
CA ARG A 810 -0.92 -10.22 -22.83
C ARG A 810 -1.99 -10.31 -23.91
N ASN A 811 -1.88 -11.32 -24.79
CA ASN A 811 -2.62 -11.34 -26.06
C ASN A 811 -3.73 -12.41 -26.12
N ASN A 812 -3.77 -13.39 -25.21
CA ASN A 812 -4.71 -14.50 -25.26
C ASN A 812 -5.57 -14.57 -23.98
N LEU A 813 -6.90 -14.48 -24.14
CA LEU A 813 -7.88 -14.43 -23.02
C LEU A 813 -8.05 -15.78 -22.31
N TYR A 814 -7.65 -16.89 -22.95
CA TYR A 814 -7.82 -18.26 -22.45
C TYR A 814 -6.59 -18.78 -21.72
N PHE A 815 -5.38 -18.27 -21.98
CA PHE A 815 -4.15 -18.77 -21.35
C PHE A 815 -4.09 -18.50 -19.84
N LYS A 816 -3.95 -19.55 -19.01
CA LYS A 816 -3.79 -19.44 -17.55
C LYS A 816 -2.32 -19.49 -17.15
N ARG A 817 -1.62 -20.56 -17.52
CA ARG A 817 -0.18 -20.80 -17.29
C ARG A 817 0.31 -21.95 -18.17
N ILE A 818 1.63 -22.12 -18.25
CA ILE A 818 2.22 -23.41 -18.57
C ILE A 818 2.14 -24.25 -17.29
N LYS A 819 1.59 -25.47 -17.37
CA LYS A 819 1.39 -26.36 -16.22
C LYS A 819 2.62 -27.24 -15.98
N ASN A 820 3.13 -27.84 -17.04
CA ASN A 820 4.33 -28.67 -17.01
C ASN A 820 5.08 -28.52 -18.34
N TRP A 821 6.40 -28.69 -18.32
CA TRP A 821 7.22 -28.73 -19.52
C TRP A 821 8.51 -29.51 -19.26
N GLY A 822 9.08 -30.06 -20.32
CA GLY A 822 10.37 -30.74 -20.26
C GLY A 822 10.73 -31.38 -21.60
N VAL A 823 12.01 -31.69 -21.78
CA VAL A 823 12.47 -32.51 -22.91
C VAL A 823 12.55 -33.97 -22.46
N LYS A 824 12.06 -34.88 -23.29
CA LYS A 824 12.19 -36.32 -23.09
C LYS A 824 12.77 -36.96 -24.34
N ARG A 825 13.61 -37.98 -24.15
CA ARG A 825 14.15 -38.78 -25.24
C ARG A 825 13.17 -39.92 -25.56
N GLU A 826 12.65 -39.94 -26.79
CA GLU A 826 11.74 -40.95 -27.33
C GLU A 826 12.46 -41.73 -28.44
N GLY A 827 13.20 -42.77 -28.06
CA GLY A 827 14.15 -43.44 -28.94
C GLY A 827 15.33 -42.53 -29.24
N ASP A 828 15.66 -42.34 -30.52
CA ASP A 828 16.76 -41.46 -30.95
C ASP A 828 16.37 -39.97 -31.05
N ARG A 829 15.17 -39.58 -30.61
CA ARG A 829 14.63 -38.22 -30.76
C ARG A 829 14.40 -37.51 -29.43
N ASN A 830 14.80 -36.24 -29.35
CA ASN A 830 14.55 -35.38 -28.19
C ASN A 830 13.29 -34.54 -28.41
N VAL A 831 12.26 -34.74 -27.58
CA VAL A 831 10.94 -34.13 -27.74
C VAL A 831 10.66 -33.13 -26.62
N LEU A 832 10.51 -31.85 -26.96
CA LEU A 832 10.05 -30.82 -26.02
C LEU A 832 8.52 -30.90 -25.88
N SER A 833 8.05 -31.33 -24.71
CA SER A 833 6.63 -31.37 -24.38
C SER A 833 6.25 -30.19 -23.50
N ILE A 834 5.17 -29.47 -23.86
CA ILE A 834 4.67 -28.28 -23.14
C ILE A 834 3.17 -28.44 -22.90
N GLU A 835 2.80 -28.68 -21.64
CA GLU A 835 1.40 -28.71 -21.20
C GLU A 835 0.96 -27.30 -20.80
N VAL A 836 -0.03 -26.73 -21.50
CA VAL A 836 -0.64 -25.45 -21.13
C VAL A 836 -1.96 -25.66 -20.41
N GLU A 837 -2.23 -24.81 -19.42
CA GLU A 837 -3.52 -24.77 -18.73
C GLU A 837 -4.33 -23.57 -19.22
N GLU A 838 -5.59 -23.82 -19.60
CA GLU A 838 -6.52 -22.75 -19.96
C GLU A 838 -7.38 -22.30 -18.77
N ARG A 839 -7.84 -21.06 -18.81
CA ARG A 839 -8.78 -20.50 -17.83
C ARG A 839 -10.19 -21.05 -18.09
N SER A 840 -10.93 -21.34 -17.02
CA SER A 840 -12.37 -21.66 -17.10
C SER A 840 -13.13 -20.59 -17.90
N ARG A 841 -14.19 -20.98 -18.64
CA ARG A 841 -15.08 -20.04 -19.35
C ARG A 841 -15.70 -19.00 -18.40
N LEU A 842 -15.91 -19.39 -17.15
CA LEU A 842 -16.41 -18.53 -16.09
C LEU A 842 -15.26 -17.79 -15.39
N LYS A 843 -15.52 -16.52 -15.06
CA LYS A 843 -14.73 -15.70 -14.16
C LYS A 843 -15.56 -15.49 -12.90
N VAL A 844 -15.20 -16.22 -11.85
CA VAL A 844 -15.70 -15.95 -10.49
C VAL A 844 -14.92 -14.78 -9.92
N ASN A 845 -15.62 -13.80 -9.37
CA ASN A 845 -15.05 -12.72 -8.58
C ASN A 845 -15.63 -12.85 -7.16
N TRP A 846 -14.76 -12.85 -6.16
CA TRP A 846 -15.13 -12.69 -4.75
C TRP A 846 -14.68 -11.30 -4.32
N LEU A 847 -15.49 -10.63 -3.49
CA LEU A 847 -15.23 -9.31 -2.95
C LEU A 847 -15.62 -9.31 -1.46
N PRO A 848 -14.69 -9.10 -0.52
CA PRO A 848 -15.08 -8.77 0.85
C PRO A 848 -15.83 -7.43 0.84
N ILE A 849 -16.89 -7.32 1.63
CA ILE A 849 -17.58 -6.06 1.88
C ILE A 849 -17.11 -5.57 3.25
N PHE A 850 -16.43 -4.43 3.26
CA PHE A 850 -15.93 -3.75 4.46
C PHE A 850 -16.20 -2.26 4.29
N ASP A 851 -17.07 -1.72 5.13
CA ASP A 851 -17.49 -0.32 5.11
C ASP A 851 -17.86 0.11 6.55
N PHE A 852 -18.16 1.39 6.76
CA PHE A 852 -18.55 1.95 8.04
C PHE A 852 -19.40 3.20 7.84
N ASN A 853 -20.52 3.28 8.55
CA ASN A 853 -21.29 4.51 8.67
C ASN A 853 -21.99 4.58 10.04
N ARG A 854 -22.47 5.76 10.42
CA ARG A 854 -23.10 5.99 11.75
C ARG A 854 -24.43 5.26 11.98
N VAL A 855 -25.08 4.80 10.92
CA VAL A 855 -26.29 3.98 11.00
C VAL A 855 -25.95 2.54 11.31
N HIS A 856 -24.95 1.95 10.66
CA HIS A 856 -24.61 0.53 10.80
C HIS A 856 -23.47 0.22 11.77
N GLY A 857 -22.67 1.22 12.11
CA GLY A 857 -21.31 1.01 12.62
C GLY A 857 -20.45 0.32 11.57
N LEU A 858 -19.64 -0.64 12.01
CA LEU A 858 -18.82 -1.46 11.12
C LEU A 858 -19.71 -2.40 10.28
N ILE A 859 -19.53 -2.37 8.97
CA ILE A 859 -20.27 -3.21 8.01
C ILE A 859 -19.32 -4.32 7.55
N LEU A 860 -19.72 -5.56 7.79
CA LEU A 860 -18.98 -6.75 7.35
C LEU A 860 -19.85 -7.59 6.42
N GLY A 861 -19.27 -8.10 5.34
CA GLY A 861 -20.01 -8.94 4.40
C GLY A 861 -19.15 -9.61 3.33
N GLY A 862 -19.82 -10.37 2.48
CA GLY A 862 -19.24 -11.09 1.36
C GLY A 862 -20.06 -10.92 0.09
N GLY A 863 -19.37 -10.57 -0.99
CA GLY A 863 -19.91 -10.48 -2.34
C GLY A 863 -19.27 -11.52 -3.25
N ALA A 864 -20.07 -12.05 -4.17
CA ALA A 864 -19.61 -12.95 -5.21
C ALA A 864 -20.32 -12.67 -6.53
N GLY A 865 -19.68 -13.06 -7.63
CA GLY A 865 -20.43 -13.27 -8.86
C GLY A 865 -19.63 -13.89 -9.96
N ILE A 866 -20.39 -14.33 -10.95
CA ILE A 866 -20.00 -15.23 -12.02
C ILE A 866 -20.29 -14.50 -13.31
N SER A 867 -19.23 -14.05 -13.99
CA SER A 867 -19.31 -13.49 -15.33
C SER A 867 -18.70 -14.46 -16.33
N THR A 868 -19.27 -14.57 -17.51
CA THR A 868 -18.57 -15.05 -18.72
C THR A 868 -17.26 -14.27 -18.93
N ARG A 869 -16.22 -14.88 -19.50
CA ARG A 869 -14.98 -14.14 -19.86
C ARG A 869 -15.15 -13.16 -21.01
N GLU A 870 -16.17 -13.37 -21.84
CA GLU A 870 -16.64 -12.46 -22.88
C GLU A 870 -17.41 -11.25 -22.30
N ALA A 871 -17.86 -11.34 -21.04
CA ALA A 871 -18.69 -10.35 -20.34
C ALA A 871 -20.05 -10.08 -21.02
N ASP A 872 -20.55 -11.04 -21.81
CA ASP A 872 -21.87 -11.02 -22.42
C ASP A 872 -22.97 -11.43 -21.42
N ALA A 873 -22.66 -12.24 -20.42
CA ALA A 873 -23.57 -12.55 -19.31
C ALA A 873 -22.88 -12.53 -17.94
N GLN A 874 -23.56 -12.00 -16.93
CA GLN A 874 -23.12 -12.01 -15.53
C GLN A 874 -24.28 -12.20 -14.54
N ILE A 875 -23.99 -12.90 -13.44
CA ILE A 875 -24.83 -13.00 -12.24
C ILE A 875 -23.96 -12.56 -11.05
N TYR A 876 -24.52 -11.76 -10.16
CA TYR A 876 -23.82 -11.23 -9.00
C TYR A 876 -24.73 -11.14 -7.79
N GLY A 877 -24.15 -11.22 -6.60
CA GLY A 877 -24.86 -10.96 -5.36
C GLY A 877 -23.91 -10.73 -4.20
N GLY A 878 -24.43 -10.14 -3.13
CA GLY A 878 -23.67 -9.91 -1.91
C GLY A 878 -24.58 -9.75 -0.72
N ILE A 879 -24.05 -10.08 0.44
CA ILE A 879 -24.72 -9.94 1.74
C ILE A 879 -23.76 -9.30 2.73
N SER A 880 -24.29 -8.42 3.58
CA SER A 880 -23.54 -7.68 4.59
C SER A 880 -24.43 -7.38 5.78
N SER A 881 -23.82 -7.19 6.95
CA SER A 881 -24.51 -6.81 8.18
C SER A 881 -23.78 -5.66 8.86
N GLY A 882 -24.54 -4.68 9.35
CA GLY A 882 -24.02 -3.60 10.20
C GLY A 882 -23.98 -4.04 11.66
N LEU A 883 -22.79 -4.13 12.27
CA LEU A 883 -22.62 -4.68 13.62
C LEU A 883 -23.39 -3.89 14.70
N SER A 884 -23.55 -2.58 14.55
CA SER A 884 -24.29 -1.75 15.52
C SER A 884 -25.80 -1.80 15.29
N SER A 885 -26.27 -1.64 14.05
CA SER A 885 -27.71 -1.68 13.74
C SER A 885 -28.34 -3.08 13.71
N LYS A 886 -27.52 -4.12 13.52
CA LYS A 886 -27.95 -5.51 13.23
C LYS A 886 -28.80 -5.66 11.95
N ILE A 887 -28.83 -4.64 11.09
CA ILE A 887 -29.54 -4.67 9.80
C ILE A 887 -28.72 -5.45 8.77
N TRP A 888 -29.40 -6.37 8.09
CA TRP A 888 -28.86 -7.11 6.96
C TRP A 888 -29.17 -6.39 5.64
N ASN A 889 -28.12 -6.14 4.86
CA ASN A 889 -28.21 -5.64 3.50
C ASN A 889 -27.81 -6.75 2.53
N TYR A 890 -28.63 -6.98 1.52
CA TYR A 890 -28.41 -7.99 0.49
C TYR A 890 -28.74 -7.44 -0.90
N GLN A 891 -28.09 -8.01 -1.92
CA GLN A 891 -28.45 -7.79 -3.31
C GLN A 891 -28.18 -9.03 -4.16
N LEU A 892 -29.00 -9.23 -5.18
CA LEU A 892 -28.85 -10.26 -6.20
C LEU A 892 -29.25 -9.67 -7.55
N GLY A 893 -28.40 -9.80 -8.57
CA GLY A 893 -28.65 -9.28 -9.90
C GLY A 893 -28.11 -10.16 -11.01
N ALA A 894 -28.70 -10.00 -12.20
CA ALA A 894 -28.30 -10.68 -13.41
C ALA A 894 -28.40 -9.73 -14.60
N GLU A 895 -27.42 -9.81 -15.51
CA GLU A 895 -27.38 -9.02 -16.73
C GLU A 895 -26.95 -9.89 -17.92
N LYS A 896 -27.57 -9.64 -19.09
CA LYS A 896 -27.23 -10.29 -20.36
C LYS A 896 -27.19 -9.26 -21.48
N THR A 897 -26.09 -9.23 -22.20
CA THR A 897 -25.89 -8.48 -23.43
C THR A 897 -26.24 -9.34 -24.63
N LEU A 898 -27.02 -8.77 -25.55
CA LEU A 898 -27.43 -9.37 -26.80
C LEU A 898 -26.81 -8.57 -27.95
N PHE A 899 -26.36 -9.28 -28.99
CA PHE A 899 -25.75 -8.75 -30.22
C PHE A 899 -24.37 -8.06 -30.04
N ASP A 900 -23.44 -8.31 -30.96
CA ASP A 900 -22.07 -7.77 -30.86
C ASP A 900 -21.94 -6.30 -31.32
N ASN A 901 -22.56 -5.96 -32.45
CA ASN A 901 -22.40 -4.64 -33.09
C ASN A 901 -23.32 -3.55 -32.49
N HIS A 902 -24.53 -3.91 -32.07
CA HIS A 902 -25.51 -3.02 -31.44
C HIS A 902 -25.93 -3.59 -30.09
N ALA A 903 -24.94 -3.71 -29.20
CA ALA A 903 -25.10 -4.39 -27.91
C ALA A 903 -26.25 -3.82 -27.08
N LEU A 904 -27.25 -4.67 -26.83
CA LEU A 904 -28.40 -4.42 -25.98
C LEU A 904 -28.24 -5.22 -24.69
N THR A 905 -27.97 -4.55 -23.58
CA THR A 905 -27.85 -5.18 -22.26
C THR A 905 -29.18 -5.09 -21.53
N ILE A 906 -29.76 -6.24 -21.18
CA ILE A 906 -30.95 -6.36 -20.35
C ILE A 906 -30.49 -6.84 -18.97
N GLY A 907 -30.98 -6.23 -17.90
CA GLY A 907 -30.60 -6.60 -16.54
C GLY A 907 -31.69 -6.34 -15.52
N GLY A 908 -31.61 -7.03 -14.39
CA GLY A 908 -32.48 -6.83 -13.26
C GLY A 908 -31.77 -7.20 -11.96
N ARG A 909 -32.17 -6.55 -10.85
CA ARG A 909 -31.64 -6.83 -9.52
C ARG A 909 -32.74 -6.66 -8.46
N VAL A 910 -32.67 -7.50 -7.42
CA VAL A 910 -33.48 -7.43 -6.19
C VAL A 910 -32.55 -7.11 -5.02
N TYR A 911 -32.97 -6.26 -4.09
CA TYR A 911 -32.12 -5.79 -3.01
C TYR A 911 -32.88 -5.33 -1.76
N GLN A 912 -32.19 -5.42 -0.64
CA GLN A 912 -32.41 -4.59 0.54
C GLN A 912 -31.06 -3.90 0.81
N GLN A 913 -30.98 -2.60 0.63
CA GLN A 913 -29.73 -1.84 0.81
C GLN A 913 -29.96 -0.54 1.56
N THR A 914 -28.92 -0.09 2.25
CA THR A 914 -28.86 1.27 2.78
C THR A 914 -28.22 2.19 1.76
N ASP A 915 -28.94 3.24 1.39
CA ASP A 915 -28.52 4.26 0.42
C ASP A 915 -28.47 5.63 1.10
N ALA A 916 -28.05 6.67 0.38
CA ALA A 916 -28.08 8.04 0.88
C ALA A 916 -28.33 9.04 -0.26
N ASN A 917 -28.91 10.21 0.06
CA ASN A 917 -29.01 11.29 -0.92
C ASN A 917 -27.58 11.82 -1.23
N ARG A 918 -27.09 11.54 -2.45
CA ARG A 918 -25.68 11.73 -2.89
C ARG A 918 -25.64 12.45 -4.24
N TYR A 919 -25.06 13.64 -4.26
CA TYR A 919 -24.88 14.42 -5.49
C TYR A 919 -23.72 13.92 -6.38
N ALA A 920 -23.74 14.30 -7.67
CA ALA A 920 -22.67 13.91 -8.59
C ALA A 920 -21.31 14.50 -8.17
N GLY A 921 -20.23 13.74 -8.41
CA GLY A 921 -18.86 14.13 -8.07
C GLY A 921 -18.36 13.64 -6.70
N TRP A 922 -19.26 13.25 -5.79
CA TRP A 922 -18.89 12.66 -4.50
C TRP A 922 -18.27 11.27 -4.62
N SER A 923 -17.27 10.97 -3.78
CA SER A 923 -16.57 9.68 -3.75
C SER A 923 -16.84 8.89 -2.47
N GLU A 924 -17.35 7.66 -2.62
CA GLU A 924 -17.77 6.79 -1.52
C GLU A 924 -16.68 6.55 -0.48
N GLY A 925 -15.43 6.32 -0.92
CA GLY A 925 -14.32 6.08 0.00
C GLY A 925 -13.94 7.27 0.91
N GLY A 926 -14.32 8.50 0.57
CA GLY A 926 -14.06 9.67 1.43
C GLY A 926 -14.96 9.69 2.66
N GLU A 927 -16.24 9.33 2.48
CA GLU A 927 -17.25 9.28 3.54
C GLU A 927 -16.99 8.13 4.52
N PHE A 928 -16.62 6.95 4.02
CA PHE A 928 -16.14 5.83 4.85
C PHE A 928 -15.01 6.26 5.78
N LEU A 929 -13.96 6.89 5.22
CA LEU A 929 -12.79 7.29 6.01
C LEU A 929 -13.11 8.41 7.00
N GLY A 930 -13.93 9.39 6.59
CA GLY A 930 -14.42 10.45 7.48
C GLY A 930 -15.19 9.89 8.67
N ALA A 931 -16.17 9.01 8.41
CA ALA A 931 -16.96 8.33 9.44
C ALA A 931 -16.08 7.46 10.35
N PHE A 932 -15.29 6.54 9.78
CA PHE A 932 -14.50 5.56 10.53
C PHE A 932 -13.41 6.20 11.38
N PHE A 933 -12.64 7.17 10.84
CA PHE A 933 -11.50 7.74 11.55
C PHE A 933 -11.87 8.94 12.42
N LEU A 934 -12.75 9.83 11.95
CA LEU A 934 -13.04 11.12 12.59
C LEU A 934 -14.49 11.21 13.12
N GLY A 935 -15.38 10.34 12.67
CA GLY A 935 -16.81 10.42 12.93
C GLY A 935 -17.55 11.46 12.09
N SER A 936 -16.84 12.15 11.19
CA SER A 936 -17.39 13.21 10.34
C SER A 936 -17.86 12.61 9.01
N THR A 937 -19.17 12.48 8.85
CA THR A 937 -19.82 12.03 7.61
C THR A 937 -20.94 13.00 7.23
N SER A 938 -21.05 13.30 5.94
CA SER A 938 -22.00 14.24 5.38
C SER A 938 -23.25 13.56 4.81
N LEU A 939 -23.24 12.24 4.61
CA LEU A 939 -24.38 11.52 4.05
C LEU A 939 -25.53 11.31 5.05
N ASP A 940 -26.78 11.32 4.56
CA ASP A 940 -27.96 10.93 5.34
C ASP A 940 -28.54 9.67 4.70
N TYR A 941 -28.60 8.61 5.51
CA TYR A 941 -28.82 7.25 5.07
C TYR A 941 -30.29 6.84 5.19
N TYR A 942 -30.77 5.95 4.33
CA TYR A 942 -32.12 5.40 4.44
C TYR A 942 -32.18 4.01 3.81
N GLN A 943 -33.18 3.22 4.20
CA GLN A 943 -33.32 1.85 3.70
C GLN A 943 -34.11 1.87 2.39
N ARG A 944 -33.65 1.08 1.42
CA ARG A 944 -34.33 0.82 0.15
C ARG A 944 -34.51 -0.68 -0.01
N LYS A 945 -35.74 -1.12 -0.25
CA LYS A 945 -36.08 -2.54 -0.35
C LYS A 945 -37.00 -2.79 -1.53
N GLY A 946 -36.57 -3.57 -2.50
CA GLY A 946 -37.36 -3.80 -3.70
C GLY A 946 -36.55 -4.36 -4.87
N TYR A 947 -36.95 -3.98 -6.07
CA TYR A 947 -36.32 -4.45 -7.30
C TYR A 947 -36.22 -3.35 -8.36
N ARG A 948 -35.32 -3.60 -9.31
CA ARG A 948 -35.01 -2.69 -10.41
C ARG A 948 -34.77 -3.49 -11.68
N ALA A 949 -35.38 -3.06 -12.77
CA ALA A 949 -35.16 -3.59 -14.11
C ALA A 949 -34.54 -2.50 -15.01
N GLN A 950 -33.57 -2.86 -15.83
CA GLN A 950 -32.91 -1.93 -16.75
C GLN A 950 -32.70 -2.53 -18.15
N VAL A 951 -32.82 -1.69 -19.17
CA VAL A 951 -32.49 -2.00 -20.56
C VAL A 951 -31.55 -0.91 -21.08
N ARG A 952 -30.35 -1.29 -21.53
CA ARG A 952 -29.30 -0.39 -21.98
C ARG A 952 -28.91 -0.68 -23.43
N GLY A 953 -29.17 0.25 -24.33
CA GLY A 953 -28.74 0.18 -25.74
C GLY A 953 -27.45 0.98 -25.97
N LYS A 954 -26.42 0.35 -26.57
CA LYS A 954 -25.26 1.09 -27.11
C LYS A 954 -25.59 1.63 -28.50
N LEU A 955 -25.64 2.95 -28.63
CA LEU A 955 -25.88 3.64 -29.90
C LEU A 955 -24.59 3.79 -30.70
N THR A 956 -23.47 4.06 -30.02
CA THR A 956 -22.11 4.07 -30.59
C THR A 956 -21.11 3.58 -29.56
N ARG A 957 -19.81 3.51 -29.91
CA ARG A 957 -18.73 3.24 -28.93
C ARG A 957 -18.64 4.28 -27.80
N SER A 958 -19.22 5.47 -28.00
CA SER A 958 -19.17 6.60 -27.07
C SER A 958 -20.53 7.03 -26.52
N MET A 959 -21.64 6.39 -26.91
CA MET A 959 -23.00 6.80 -26.56
C MET A 959 -23.87 5.60 -26.17
N ASN A 960 -24.63 5.74 -25.08
CA ASN A 960 -25.64 4.76 -24.68
C ASN A 960 -26.91 5.44 -24.16
N ILE A 961 -28.02 4.72 -24.27
CA ILE A 961 -29.30 5.06 -23.65
C ILE A 961 -29.66 3.93 -22.67
N THR A 962 -30.20 4.29 -21.52
CA THR A 962 -30.71 3.35 -20.50
C THR A 962 -32.14 3.73 -20.16
N LEU A 963 -33.04 2.74 -20.19
CA LEU A 963 -34.36 2.79 -19.59
C LEU A 963 -34.31 1.96 -18.31
N GLU A 964 -34.75 2.53 -17.19
CA GLU A 964 -34.77 1.91 -15.88
C GLU A 964 -36.18 2.01 -15.28
N PHE A 965 -36.63 0.94 -14.63
CA PHE A 965 -37.84 0.88 -13.82
C PHE A 965 -37.45 0.44 -12.41
N THR A 966 -37.85 1.22 -11.41
CA THR A 966 -37.59 0.95 -10.00
C THR A 966 -38.92 0.81 -9.26
N ASP A 967 -39.02 -0.18 -8.39
CA ASP A 967 -40.19 -0.47 -7.56
C ASP A 967 -39.71 -0.94 -6.18
N GLU A 968 -39.80 -0.07 -5.18
CA GLU A 968 -39.17 -0.24 -3.88
C GLU A 968 -39.86 0.52 -2.74
N ASP A 969 -39.71 0.03 -1.52
CA ASP A 969 -40.11 0.73 -0.30
C ASP A 969 -38.93 1.55 0.26
N HIS A 970 -39.25 2.73 0.80
CA HIS A 970 -38.32 3.61 1.52
C HIS A 970 -38.67 3.64 3.02
N GLU A 971 -37.70 3.26 3.86
CA GLU A 971 -37.85 3.24 5.33
C GLU A 971 -36.76 4.11 5.99
N ILE A 972 -37.09 4.77 7.12
CA ILE A 972 -36.15 5.59 7.91
C ILE A 972 -35.11 4.69 8.59
N LEU A 973 -33.88 5.20 8.66
CA LEU A 973 -32.82 4.62 9.47
C LEU A 973 -32.36 5.61 10.54
N PHE A 974 -32.04 5.09 11.72
CA PHE A 974 -31.54 5.88 12.84
C PHE A 974 -30.04 5.65 13.06
N LYS A 975 -29.36 6.63 13.67
CA LYS A 975 -27.97 6.47 14.13
C LYS A 975 -27.93 5.34 15.18
N SER A 976 -26.98 4.42 15.08
CA SER A 976 -26.79 3.35 16.09
C SER A 976 -25.41 3.34 16.75
N THR A 977 -24.49 4.22 16.31
CA THR A 977 -23.20 4.38 16.98
C THR A 977 -22.58 5.76 16.77
N ASP A 978 -21.90 6.25 17.81
CA ASP A 978 -21.03 7.42 17.78
C ASP A 978 -19.54 7.06 17.64
N TRP A 979 -19.23 5.76 17.48
CA TRP A 979 -17.85 5.27 17.41
C TRP A 979 -17.08 5.88 16.24
N SER A 980 -15.81 6.24 16.49
CA SER A 980 -14.82 6.61 15.47
C SER A 980 -13.42 6.47 16.06
N LEU A 981 -12.40 6.17 15.24
CA LEU A 981 -11.09 5.78 15.75
C LEU A 981 -10.38 6.86 16.59
N PHE A 982 -10.39 8.12 16.13
CA PHE A 982 -9.64 9.21 16.77
C PHE A 982 -10.48 10.16 17.63
N ASN A 983 -11.81 10.12 17.49
CA ASN A 983 -12.76 11.02 18.15
C ASN A 983 -13.84 10.20 18.88
N LYS A 984 -13.41 9.17 19.63
CA LYS A 984 -14.27 8.21 20.34
C LYS A 984 -15.29 8.85 21.29
N ASN A 985 -14.92 9.98 21.91
CA ASN A 985 -15.69 10.64 22.97
C ASN A 985 -16.37 11.94 22.48
N VAL A 986 -16.73 12.01 21.19
CA VAL A 986 -17.40 13.16 20.59
C VAL A 986 -18.67 12.65 19.92
N LEU A 987 -19.83 13.14 20.33
CA LEU A 987 -21.13 12.80 19.74
C LEU A 987 -21.13 13.13 18.24
N LYS A 988 -21.72 12.26 17.43
CA LYS A 988 -21.83 12.40 15.97
C LYS A 988 -23.24 12.83 15.60
N ARG A 989 -23.30 13.58 14.50
CA ARG A 989 -24.55 14.10 13.96
C ARG A 989 -25.59 13.02 13.71
N SER A 990 -26.87 13.34 13.87
CA SER A 990 -27.91 12.32 13.62
C SER A 990 -28.06 12.00 12.13
N ASN A 991 -28.97 11.08 11.86
CA ASN A 991 -29.37 10.74 10.51
C ASN A 991 -30.70 11.44 10.19
N LEU A 992 -30.71 12.35 9.22
CA LEU A 992 -31.91 13.13 8.89
C LEU A 992 -33.06 12.21 8.44
N ARG A 993 -34.29 12.51 8.88
CA ARG A 993 -35.48 11.77 8.49
C ARG A 993 -35.76 11.93 6.98
N ILE A 994 -36.23 10.86 6.37
CA ILE A 994 -36.75 10.83 5.00
C ILE A 994 -38.28 10.77 5.01
N ASP A 995 -38.90 10.90 3.84
CA ASP A 995 -40.33 10.67 3.68
C ASP A 995 -40.54 9.19 3.31
N GLU A 996 -41.11 8.41 4.22
CA GLU A 996 -41.37 6.98 4.02
C GLU A 996 -42.52 6.74 3.04
N GLY A 997 -42.47 5.59 2.34
CA GLY A 997 -43.53 5.20 1.40
C GLY A 997 -43.05 4.31 0.27
N HIS A 998 -44.00 3.90 -0.56
CA HIS A 998 -43.79 3.04 -1.72
C HIS A 998 -43.37 3.86 -2.95
N PHE A 999 -42.10 3.74 -3.32
CA PHE A 999 -41.47 4.46 -4.42
C PHE A 999 -41.44 3.63 -5.71
N ARG A 1000 -42.08 4.17 -6.76
CA ARG A 1000 -42.03 3.57 -8.09
C ARG A 1000 -41.79 4.64 -9.15
N SER A 1001 -40.71 4.46 -9.91
CA SER A 1001 -40.29 5.42 -10.94
C SER A 1001 -39.87 4.76 -12.25
N VAL A 1002 -40.03 5.51 -13.33
CA VAL A 1002 -39.42 5.22 -14.65
C VAL A 1002 -38.37 6.28 -14.91
N THR A 1003 -37.14 5.84 -15.17
CA THR A 1003 -36.02 6.73 -15.47
C THR A 1003 -35.46 6.47 -16.86
N VAL A 1004 -35.39 7.50 -17.69
CA VAL A 1004 -34.70 7.47 -18.99
C VAL A 1004 -33.40 8.24 -18.85
N SER A 1005 -32.28 7.65 -19.27
CA SER A 1005 -30.94 8.25 -19.19
C SER A 1005 -30.17 8.13 -20.51
N TYR A 1006 -29.70 9.25 -21.04
CA TYR A 1006 -28.77 9.32 -22.18
C TYR A 1006 -27.38 9.71 -21.70
N ASN A 1007 -26.37 8.92 -22.07
CA ASN A 1007 -24.97 9.14 -21.69
C ASN A 1007 -24.07 9.21 -22.92
N PHE A 1008 -23.14 10.16 -22.93
CA PHE A 1008 -22.07 10.23 -23.92
C PHE A 1008 -20.70 10.49 -23.28
N ASN A 1009 -19.66 9.87 -23.83
CA ASN A 1009 -18.28 10.01 -23.36
C ASN A 1009 -17.30 9.83 -24.53
N THR A 1010 -16.59 10.90 -24.89
CA THR A 1010 -15.64 10.95 -26.02
C THR A 1010 -14.16 10.89 -25.56
N LEU A 1011 -13.90 10.60 -24.28
CA LEU A 1011 -12.55 10.54 -23.75
C LEU A 1011 -11.78 9.36 -24.36
N LYS A 1012 -10.55 9.61 -24.85
CA LYS A 1012 -9.66 8.53 -25.30
C LYS A 1012 -9.19 7.72 -24.09
N ALA A 1013 -9.86 6.60 -23.86
CA ALA A 1013 -9.54 5.67 -22.78
C ALA A 1013 -8.19 4.97 -23.02
N LEU A 1014 -7.14 5.36 -22.27
CA LEU A 1014 -5.87 4.63 -22.21
C LEU A 1014 -5.93 3.36 -21.37
N ALA A 1015 -7.01 3.17 -20.61
CA ALA A 1015 -7.45 1.88 -20.12
C ALA A 1015 -8.98 1.81 -20.30
N PRO A 1016 -9.56 0.70 -20.80
CA PRO A 1016 -10.98 0.48 -20.58
C PRO A 1016 -11.17 0.42 -19.07
N ILE A 1017 -11.90 1.38 -18.51
CA ILE A 1017 -12.41 1.25 -17.15
C ILE A 1017 -13.24 -0.04 -17.18
N ARG A 1018 -12.69 -1.12 -16.62
CA ARG A 1018 -13.40 -2.39 -16.52
C ARG A 1018 -14.59 -2.10 -15.62
N SER A 1019 -15.74 -1.97 -16.27
CA SER A 1019 -17.06 -1.71 -15.74
C SER A 1019 -17.54 -2.93 -14.95
N GLY A 1020 -16.81 -3.23 -13.87
CA GLY A 1020 -17.00 -4.36 -12.99
C GLY A 1020 -16.69 -3.93 -11.57
N SER A 1021 -17.55 -3.06 -11.02
CA SER A 1021 -18.07 -3.35 -9.69
C SER A 1021 -19.27 -4.23 -9.99
N LEU A 1022 -19.25 -5.45 -9.47
CA LEU A 1022 -20.39 -6.36 -9.62
C LEU A 1022 -21.58 -5.93 -8.76
N LEU A 1023 -21.37 -5.06 -7.77
CA LEU A 1023 -22.30 -4.82 -6.66
C LEU A 1023 -22.76 -3.37 -6.54
N TRP A 1024 -22.08 -2.46 -7.24
CA TRP A 1024 -22.36 -1.03 -7.17
C TRP A 1024 -22.49 -0.51 -8.60
N GLY A 1025 -23.71 -0.10 -8.95
CA GLY A 1025 -24.08 0.35 -10.30
C GLY A 1025 -23.10 1.40 -10.84
N THR A 1026 -22.87 1.38 -12.15
CA THR A 1026 -21.71 2.03 -12.79
C THR A 1026 -21.75 3.56 -12.79
N ARG A 1027 -21.54 4.19 -11.64
CA ARG A 1027 -21.25 5.64 -11.54
C ARG A 1027 -19.82 5.89 -12.03
N GLN A 1028 -19.69 6.53 -13.19
CA GLN A 1028 -18.37 6.89 -13.73
C GLN A 1028 -17.76 8.01 -12.86
N MET A 1029 -16.68 7.73 -12.13
CA MET A 1029 -15.91 8.74 -11.40
C MET A 1029 -15.27 9.76 -12.36
N GLN A 1030 -14.79 10.90 -11.87
CA GLN A 1030 -13.90 11.76 -12.67
C GLN A 1030 -12.63 10.96 -13.00
N ASN A 1031 -12.20 10.98 -14.27
CA ASN A 1031 -10.92 10.40 -14.67
C ASN A 1031 -9.89 11.53 -14.67
N TYR A 1032 -9.01 11.59 -13.68
CA TYR A 1032 -8.02 12.67 -13.57
C TYR A 1032 -6.91 12.61 -14.65
N ARG A 1033 -6.87 11.54 -15.46
CA ARG A 1033 -6.03 11.48 -16.68
C ARG A 1033 -6.74 12.01 -17.94
N ALA A 1034 -7.97 12.51 -17.83
CA ALA A 1034 -8.77 13.01 -18.96
C ALA A 1034 -8.21 14.33 -19.51
N LYS A 1035 -7.22 14.25 -20.39
CA LYS A 1035 -6.59 15.44 -20.99
C LYS A 1035 -7.53 16.21 -21.93
N HIS A 1036 -8.32 15.50 -22.74
CA HIS A 1036 -9.20 16.12 -23.74
C HIS A 1036 -10.44 15.27 -24.01
N GLY A 1037 -11.60 15.91 -24.07
CA GLY A 1037 -12.84 15.35 -24.61
C GLY A 1037 -14.08 15.91 -23.94
N TRP A 1038 -15.23 15.29 -24.20
CA TRP A 1038 -16.51 15.61 -23.59
C TRP A 1038 -17.07 14.39 -22.85
N ARG A 1039 -17.80 14.66 -21.78
CA ARG A 1039 -18.66 13.71 -21.09
C ARG A 1039 -19.98 14.40 -20.79
N GLY A 1040 -21.09 13.69 -20.89
CA GLY A 1040 -22.32 14.14 -20.29
C GLY A 1040 -23.34 13.05 -20.06
N ASN A 1041 -24.30 13.40 -19.23
CA ASN A 1041 -25.46 12.61 -18.84
C ASN A 1041 -26.68 13.54 -18.88
N PHE A 1042 -27.80 13.03 -19.37
CA PHE A 1042 -29.11 13.66 -19.27
C PHE A 1042 -30.07 12.58 -18.81
N SER A 1043 -30.88 12.84 -17.79
CA SER A 1043 -31.88 11.91 -17.29
C SER A 1043 -33.18 12.58 -16.92
N VAL A 1044 -34.28 11.85 -17.09
CA VAL A 1044 -35.60 12.21 -16.60
C VAL A 1044 -36.10 11.04 -15.76
N GLU A 1045 -36.37 11.30 -14.48
CA GLU A 1045 -37.06 10.39 -13.57
C GLU A 1045 -38.51 10.84 -13.42
N TYR A 1046 -39.45 9.92 -13.63
CA TYR A 1046 -40.89 10.13 -13.54
C TYR A 1046 -41.45 9.23 -12.42
N ALA A 1047 -42.04 9.84 -11.39
CA ALA A 1047 -42.76 9.16 -10.31
C ALA A 1047 -44.15 9.80 -10.18
N ASP A 1048 -45.22 9.01 -10.16
CA ASP A 1048 -46.61 9.51 -10.21
C ASP A 1048 -47.56 8.44 -9.66
N LYS A 1049 -48.69 8.87 -9.07
CA LYS A 1049 -49.73 7.98 -8.53
C LYS A 1049 -50.30 6.99 -9.56
N ARG A 1050 -50.24 7.30 -10.86
CA ARG A 1050 -50.59 6.41 -11.99
C ARG A 1050 -49.66 5.21 -12.14
N LEU A 1051 -48.44 5.28 -11.62
CA LEU A 1051 -47.58 4.10 -11.47
C LEU A 1051 -47.93 3.29 -10.21
N ASN A 1052 -48.80 3.80 -9.33
CA ASN A 1052 -48.98 3.35 -7.95
C ASN A 1052 -47.68 3.56 -7.15
N SER A 1053 -47.19 4.81 -7.13
CA SER A 1053 -46.24 5.31 -6.15
C SER A 1053 -46.91 6.32 -5.23
N ASP A 1054 -46.45 6.41 -3.98
CA ASP A 1054 -46.88 7.44 -3.02
C ASP A 1054 -46.27 8.83 -3.34
N PHE A 1055 -45.23 8.87 -4.17
CA PHE A 1055 -44.51 10.08 -4.59
C PHE A 1055 -44.95 10.55 -5.97
N ASP A 1056 -44.99 11.88 -6.19
CA ASP A 1056 -45.53 12.52 -7.39
C ASP A 1056 -44.63 13.69 -7.84
N PHE A 1057 -43.64 13.42 -8.71
CA PHE A 1057 -42.70 14.40 -9.26
C PHE A 1057 -42.07 13.95 -10.59
N ASN A 1058 -41.69 14.92 -11.44
CA ASN A 1058 -40.77 14.72 -12.54
C ASN A 1058 -39.44 15.42 -12.24
N LEU A 1059 -38.33 14.67 -12.25
CA LEU A 1059 -36.99 15.21 -12.01
C LEU A 1059 -36.15 15.14 -13.29
N TYR A 1060 -35.84 16.31 -13.83
CA TYR A 1060 -35.00 16.51 -15.01
C TYR A 1060 -33.58 16.83 -14.55
N HIS A 1061 -32.61 15.96 -14.79
CA HIS A 1061 -31.19 16.16 -14.43
C HIS A 1061 -30.31 16.17 -15.67
N PHE A 1062 -29.28 17.02 -15.69
CA PHE A 1062 -28.22 16.96 -16.67
C PHE A 1062 -26.86 17.31 -16.08
N THR A 1063 -25.81 16.72 -16.63
CA THR A 1063 -24.42 17.08 -16.36
C THR A 1063 -23.62 17.08 -17.65
N ILE A 1064 -22.87 18.14 -17.90
CA ILE A 1064 -21.96 18.28 -19.04
C ILE A 1064 -20.58 18.65 -18.51
N VAL A 1065 -19.55 17.88 -18.88
CA VAL A 1065 -18.16 18.12 -18.51
C VAL A 1065 -17.29 18.16 -19.76
N ARG A 1066 -16.47 19.21 -19.88
CA ARG A 1066 -15.56 19.45 -20.99
C ARG A 1066 -14.13 19.58 -20.47
N TYR A 1067 -13.27 18.64 -20.88
CA TYR A 1067 -11.84 18.66 -20.58
C TYR A 1067 -11.06 19.27 -21.74
N ASN A 1068 -10.20 20.26 -21.47
CA ASN A 1068 -9.32 20.89 -22.47
C ASN A 1068 -7.86 20.91 -22.02
N GLN A 1069 -6.98 20.29 -22.80
CA GLN A 1069 -5.54 20.47 -22.67
C GLN A 1069 -5.10 21.71 -23.46
N PHE A 1070 -4.26 22.55 -22.86
CA PHE A 1070 -3.66 23.73 -23.53
C PHE A 1070 -2.40 23.36 -24.33
N LEU A 1071 -1.80 24.36 -25.00
CA LEU A 1071 -0.55 24.23 -25.78
C LEU A 1071 0.64 23.65 -24.98
N LEU A 1072 0.67 23.85 -23.66
CA LEU A 1072 1.62 23.20 -22.75
C LEU A 1072 1.06 21.87 -22.27
N SER A 1073 1.80 20.79 -22.51
CA SER A 1073 1.30 19.40 -22.39
C SER A 1073 0.88 18.93 -20.99
N ASN A 1074 1.16 19.71 -19.95
CA ASN A 1074 0.83 19.46 -18.54
C ASN A 1074 -0.30 20.35 -17.98
N HIS A 1075 -0.82 21.31 -18.75
CA HIS A 1075 -1.90 22.22 -18.30
C HIS A 1075 -3.27 21.81 -18.87
N ASN A 1076 -4.28 21.81 -17.99
CA ASN A 1076 -5.68 21.50 -18.29
C ASN A 1076 -6.61 22.61 -17.79
N LEU A 1077 -7.67 22.89 -18.55
CA LEU A 1077 -8.77 23.76 -18.15
C LEU A 1077 -10.09 23.05 -18.45
N ASP A 1078 -10.78 22.70 -17.38
CA ASP A 1078 -11.90 21.78 -17.40
C ASP A 1078 -13.15 22.51 -16.87
N PHE A 1079 -14.28 22.30 -17.52
CA PHE A 1079 -15.55 22.96 -17.23
C PHE A 1079 -16.61 21.92 -16.88
N ARG A 1080 -17.42 22.19 -15.85
CA ARG A 1080 -18.60 21.40 -15.47
C ARG A 1080 -19.82 22.33 -15.40
N LEU A 1081 -20.89 21.94 -16.08
CA LEU A 1081 -22.22 22.49 -15.90
C LEU A 1081 -23.15 21.35 -15.47
N GLU A 1082 -23.93 21.57 -14.42
CA GLU A 1082 -24.89 20.61 -13.90
C GLU A 1082 -26.16 21.34 -13.48
N GLY A 1083 -27.31 20.78 -13.86
CA GLY A 1083 -28.61 21.35 -13.54
C GLY A 1083 -29.59 20.23 -13.23
N ALA A 1084 -30.48 20.49 -12.28
CA ALA A 1084 -31.54 19.58 -11.90
C ALA A 1084 -32.79 20.38 -11.58
N PHE A 1085 -33.94 19.95 -12.06
CA PHE A 1085 -35.18 20.70 -12.01
C PHE A 1085 -36.32 19.75 -11.75
N SER A 1086 -37.22 20.11 -10.83
CA SER A 1086 -38.49 19.41 -10.65
C SER A 1086 -39.67 20.33 -10.91
N ASP A 1087 -40.74 19.76 -11.46
CA ASP A 1087 -42.03 20.43 -11.70
C ASP A 1087 -42.99 20.31 -10.50
N ARG A 1088 -42.60 19.55 -9.48
CA ARG A 1088 -43.33 19.32 -8.22
C ARG A 1088 -42.35 19.36 -7.04
N PRO A 1089 -42.82 19.56 -5.79
CA PRO A 1089 -41.99 19.42 -4.61
C PRO A 1089 -41.36 18.01 -4.53
N LEU A 1090 -40.05 17.95 -4.30
CA LEU A 1090 -39.33 16.68 -4.16
C LEU A 1090 -39.43 16.16 -2.72
N PRO A 1091 -39.53 14.83 -2.51
CA PRO A 1091 -39.39 14.27 -1.16
C PRO A 1091 -37.96 14.47 -0.63
N ARG A 1092 -37.79 14.45 0.69
CA ARG A 1092 -36.52 14.76 1.39
C ARG A 1092 -35.31 13.98 0.86
N GLN A 1093 -35.50 12.71 0.51
CA GLN A 1093 -34.50 11.81 -0.08
C GLN A 1093 -34.18 12.09 -1.57
N ARG A 1094 -34.82 13.10 -2.19
CA ARG A 1094 -34.58 13.58 -3.56
C ARG A 1094 -34.31 15.09 -3.64
N LEU A 1095 -34.55 15.86 -2.58
CA LEU A 1095 -34.14 17.27 -2.49
C LEU A 1095 -32.71 17.49 -2.97
N LEU A 1096 -32.50 18.62 -3.66
CA LEU A 1096 -31.25 18.97 -4.31
C LEU A 1096 -30.48 19.94 -3.43
N TYR A 1097 -29.17 19.76 -3.35
CA TYR A 1097 -28.35 20.52 -2.40
C TYR A 1097 -27.08 21.08 -3.05
N LEU A 1098 -26.69 22.28 -2.63
CA LEU A 1098 -25.41 22.91 -2.94
C LEU A 1098 -24.72 23.34 -1.64
N GLY A 1099 -23.40 23.25 -1.61
CA GLY A 1099 -22.58 23.57 -0.43
C GLY A 1099 -21.67 22.41 -0.04
N GLY A 1100 -20.44 22.74 0.32
CA GLY A 1100 -19.39 21.77 0.59
C GLY A 1100 -18.83 21.12 -0.69
N VAL A 1101 -18.22 19.96 -0.49
CA VAL A 1101 -17.34 19.34 -1.48
C VAL A 1101 -18.08 18.93 -2.76
N GLY A 1102 -17.42 19.05 -3.91
CA GLY A 1102 -17.95 18.64 -5.21
C GLY A 1102 -19.09 19.53 -5.74
N THR A 1103 -19.51 20.55 -4.99
CA THR A 1103 -20.49 21.57 -5.41
C THR A 1103 -19.94 22.98 -5.21
N LEU A 1104 -20.17 23.62 -4.06
CA LEU A 1104 -19.68 24.95 -3.70
C LEU A 1104 -18.69 24.83 -2.53
N HIS A 1105 -17.41 24.60 -2.84
CA HIS A 1105 -16.39 24.22 -1.86
C HIS A 1105 -16.17 25.26 -0.75
N GLY A 1106 -16.44 26.55 -0.99
CA GLY A 1106 -16.26 27.61 0.01
C GLY A 1106 -17.41 27.78 1.02
N TYR A 1107 -18.48 26.98 0.90
CA TYR A 1107 -19.70 27.05 1.71
C TYR A 1107 -19.88 25.79 2.54
N ASP A 1108 -20.73 25.84 3.57
CA ASP A 1108 -20.97 24.68 4.44
C ASP A 1108 -21.70 23.56 3.67
N PHE A 1109 -21.56 22.31 4.13
CA PHE A 1109 -22.17 21.17 3.45
C PHE A 1109 -23.71 21.27 3.47
N LYS A 1110 -24.34 21.07 2.30
CA LYS A 1110 -25.80 21.22 2.09
C LYS A 1110 -26.38 22.58 2.51
N GLU A 1111 -25.57 23.64 2.57
CA GLU A 1111 -26.00 24.98 3.01
C GLU A 1111 -27.21 25.54 2.21
N PHE A 1112 -27.33 25.17 0.93
CA PHE A 1112 -28.46 25.54 0.08
C PHE A 1112 -29.23 24.29 -0.36
N VAL A 1113 -30.56 24.39 -0.36
CA VAL A 1113 -31.50 23.30 -0.67
C VAL A 1113 -32.59 23.79 -1.62
N GLY A 1114 -33.16 22.88 -2.42
CA GLY A 1114 -34.33 23.17 -3.27
C GLY A 1114 -34.84 21.97 -4.07
N ASP A 1115 -35.97 22.18 -4.76
CA ASP A 1115 -36.53 21.27 -5.77
C ASP A 1115 -35.83 21.41 -7.14
N SER A 1116 -35.14 22.54 -7.33
CA SER A 1116 -34.34 22.85 -8.50
C SER A 1116 -32.98 23.42 -8.11
N MET A 1117 -31.94 23.16 -8.91
CA MET A 1117 -30.62 23.75 -8.77
C MET A 1117 -29.87 23.92 -10.10
N LEU A 1118 -28.91 24.85 -10.10
CA LEU A 1118 -27.93 25.00 -11.16
C LEU A 1118 -26.53 25.20 -10.55
N LEU A 1119 -25.55 24.47 -11.06
CA LEU A 1119 -24.15 24.51 -10.65
C LEU A 1119 -23.24 24.65 -11.88
N PHE A 1120 -22.28 25.56 -11.78
CA PHE A 1120 -21.20 25.74 -12.76
C PHE A 1120 -19.85 25.78 -12.04
N ASN A 1121 -18.89 25.01 -12.56
CA ASN A 1121 -17.55 24.87 -11.99
C ASN A 1121 -16.49 24.96 -13.09
N ILE A 1122 -15.38 25.62 -12.78
CA ILE A 1122 -14.18 25.73 -13.61
C ILE A 1122 -13.00 25.22 -12.79
N GLU A 1123 -12.25 24.24 -13.30
CA GLU A 1123 -10.98 23.76 -12.73
C GLU A 1123 -9.82 24.04 -13.70
N TYR A 1124 -8.78 24.74 -13.24
CA TYR A 1124 -7.50 24.88 -13.92
C TYR A 1124 -6.44 24.02 -13.24
N ARG A 1125 -5.87 23.04 -13.96
CA ARG A 1125 -5.02 21.98 -13.41
C ARG A 1125 -3.63 21.96 -14.05
N ILE A 1126 -2.59 22.02 -13.22
CA ILE A 1126 -1.17 21.94 -13.60
C ILE A 1126 -0.59 20.62 -13.11
N HIS A 1127 -0.35 19.68 -14.01
CA HIS A 1127 0.18 18.36 -13.67
C HIS A 1127 1.70 18.39 -13.42
N PHE A 1128 2.16 17.62 -12.43
CA PHE A 1128 3.57 17.52 -12.07
C PHE A 1128 4.03 16.07 -11.80
N GLY A 1129 5.34 15.86 -11.92
CA GLY A 1129 6.00 14.55 -11.74
C GLY A 1129 5.58 13.49 -12.77
N LYS A 1130 6.16 12.30 -12.63
CA LYS A 1130 5.74 11.09 -13.35
C LYS A 1130 5.72 9.90 -12.41
N ILE A 1131 4.77 9.00 -12.59
CA ILE A 1131 4.69 7.70 -11.90
C ILE A 1131 4.26 6.62 -12.89
N ARG A 1132 4.75 5.39 -12.68
CA ARG A 1132 4.29 4.19 -13.39
C ARG A 1132 3.28 3.46 -12.51
N TYR A 1133 2.09 3.22 -13.04
CA TYR A 1133 0.95 2.71 -12.29
C TYR A 1133 0.86 1.17 -12.33
N ILE A 1134 -0.13 0.59 -11.63
CA ILE A 1134 -0.33 -0.87 -11.53
C ILE A 1134 -0.66 -1.51 -12.89
N ASP A 1135 -1.25 -0.76 -13.82
CA ASP A 1135 -1.51 -1.16 -15.21
C ASP A 1135 -0.27 -1.00 -16.14
N GLU A 1136 0.91 -0.75 -15.54
CA GLU A 1136 2.19 -0.40 -16.17
C GLU A 1136 2.20 0.88 -17.02
N SER A 1137 1.09 1.63 -17.10
CA SER A 1137 1.05 2.92 -17.80
C SER A 1137 1.86 4.00 -17.08
N GLU A 1138 2.36 5.00 -17.82
CA GLU A 1138 2.94 6.22 -17.25
C GLU A 1138 1.94 7.38 -17.24
N GLY A 1139 1.99 8.19 -16.19
CA GLY A 1139 1.25 9.45 -16.12
C GLY A 1139 1.74 10.34 -14.97
N PRO A 1140 1.03 11.43 -14.66
CA PRO A 1140 1.47 12.42 -13.68
C PRO A 1140 1.47 11.86 -12.26
N LEU A 1141 2.39 12.34 -11.42
CA LEU A 1141 2.40 12.01 -9.99
C LEU A 1141 1.29 12.77 -9.25
N GLY A 1142 1.02 14.00 -9.66
CA GLY A 1142 0.00 14.86 -9.06
C GLY A 1142 -0.41 16.04 -9.93
N ALA A 1143 -1.26 16.90 -9.40
CA ALA A 1143 -1.65 18.16 -10.02
C ALA A 1143 -1.90 19.26 -8.99
N VAL A 1144 -1.58 20.51 -9.32
CA VAL A 1144 -2.05 21.70 -8.59
C VAL A 1144 -3.31 22.21 -9.30
N THR A 1145 -4.38 22.43 -8.55
CA THR A 1145 -5.68 22.88 -9.06
C THR A 1145 -5.99 24.27 -8.52
N ALA A 1146 -6.47 25.17 -9.38
CA ALA A 1146 -7.20 26.37 -8.98
C ALA A 1146 -8.64 26.26 -9.52
N PHE A 1147 -9.64 26.67 -8.75
CA PHE A 1147 -11.04 26.47 -9.13
C PHE A 1147 -11.94 27.65 -8.74
N LEU A 1148 -13.05 27.75 -9.48
CA LEU A 1148 -14.17 28.63 -9.20
C LEU A 1148 -15.46 27.83 -9.33
N ASP A 1149 -16.32 27.92 -8.32
CA ASP A 1149 -17.65 27.31 -8.31
C ASP A 1149 -18.71 28.40 -8.17
N THR A 1150 -19.83 28.26 -8.86
CA THR A 1150 -20.99 29.14 -8.68
C THR A 1150 -22.29 28.39 -8.88
N GLY A 1151 -23.31 28.67 -8.08
CA GLY A 1151 -24.58 27.95 -8.16
C GLY A 1151 -25.70 28.54 -7.31
N TYR A 1152 -26.91 28.03 -7.55
CA TYR A 1152 -28.14 28.41 -6.86
C TYR A 1152 -29.07 27.20 -6.75
N ALA A 1153 -29.77 27.07 -5.62
CA ALA A 1153 -30.82 26.08 -5.38
C ALA A 1153 -32.08 26.81 -4.91
N TRP A 1154 -33.25 26.35 -5.32
CA TRP A 1154 -34.55 26.99 -5.05
C TRP A 1154 -35.70 25.98 -5.09
N PHE A 1155 -36.80 26.31 -4.43
CA PHE A 1155 -38.03 25.51 -4.40
C PHE A 1155 -38.95 25.86 -5.58
N ASN A 1156 -39.89 24.96 -5.90
CA ASN A 1156 -40.73 25.06 -7.12
C ASN A 1156 -41.68 26.28 -7.15
N ASP A 1157 -41.93 26.91 -6.00
CA ASP A 1157 -42.68 28.17 -5.86
C ASP A 1157 -41.82 29.43 -6.12
N GLU A 1158 -40.50 29.31 -6.12
CA GLU A 1158 -39.57 30.39 -6.44
C GLU A 1158 -39.19 30.46 -7.93
N ASN A 1159 -39.07 31.68 -8.45
CA ASN A 1159 -38.46 31.92 -9.77
C ASN A 1159 -36.92 31.99 -9.68
N LEU A 1160 -36.22 31.49 -10.71
CA LEU A 1160 -34.76 31.58 -10.83
C LEU A 1160 -34.27 33.04 -10.84
N ARG A 1161 -33.52 33.44 -9.82
CA ARG A 1161 -32.95 34.80 -9.68
C ARG A 1161 -31.43 34.76 -9.77
N VAL A 1162 -30.88 35.21 -10.91
CA VAL A 1162 -29.42 35.18 -11.18
C VAL A 1162 -28.60 35.96 -10.13
N ASN A 1163 -29.18 37.00 -9.52
CA ASN A 1163 -28.52 37.76 -8.45
C ASN A 1163 -28.43 37.00 -7.10
N ARG A 1164 -29.06 35.83 -6.95
CA ARG A 1164 -28.93 34.96 -5.76
C ARG A 1164 -27.84 33.88 -5.88
N PHE A 1165 -27.10 33.81 -6.98
CA PHE A 1165 -26.01 32.82 -7.15
C PHE A 1165 -24.90 33.01 -6.09
N ASN A 1166 -24.56 31.91 -5.43
CA ASN A 1166 -23.47 31.80 -4.47
C ASN A 1166 -22.20 31.36 -5.18
N THR A 1167 -21.05 31.95 -4.83
CA THR A 1167 -19.79 31.77 -5.57
C THR A 1167 -18.62 31.56 -4.61
N SER A 1168 -17.82 30.54 -4.87
CA SER A 1168 -16.57 30.27 -4.15
C SER A 1168 -15.38 30.16 -5.09
N VAL A 1169 -14.20 30.48 -4.56
CA VAL A 1169 -12.91 30.31 -5.24
C VAL A 1169 -11.94 29.57 -4.34
N GLY A 1170 -11.03 28.79 -4.93
CA GLY A 1170 -10.07 28.02 -4.15
C GLY A 1170 -8.89 27.47 -4.94
N VAL A 1171 -7.97 26.85 -4.19
CA VAL A 1171 -6.76 26.21 -4.70
C VAL A 1171 -6.49 24.91 -3.96
N GLY A 1172 -5.81 23.95 -4.58
CA GLY A 1172 -5.46 22.68 -3.96
C GLY A 1172 -4.39 21.88 -4.68
N VAL A 1173 -4.00 20.78 -4.07
CA VAL A 1173 -2.99 19.84 -4.57
C VAL A 1173 -3.57 18.43 -4.53
N SER A 1174 -3.43 17.72 -5.65
CA SER A 1174 -3.81 16.31 -5.83
C SER A 1174 -2.58 15.43 -6.01
N LEU A 1175 -2.57 14.24 -5.39
CA LEU A 1175 -1.59 13.18 -5.60
C LEU A 1175 -2.29 11.91 -6.10
N PHE A 1176 -1.78 11.30 -7.17
CA PHE A 1176 -2.36 10.12 -7.81
C PHE A 1176 -1.64 8.84 -7.37
N ILE A 1177 -2.38 7.87 -6.81
CA ILE A 1177 -1.80 6.73 -6.09
C ILE A 1177 -2.29 5.40 -6.68
N GLY A 1178 -1.40 4.65 -7.32
CA GLY A 1178 -1.64 3.25 -7.72
C GLY A 1178 -2.55 3.08 -8.95
N ASP A 1179 -3.85 3.33 -8.80
CA ASP A 1179 -4.86 3.23 -9.87
C ASP A 1179 -5.17 4.63 -10.47
N PRO A 1180 -5.41 4.76 -11.79
CA PRO A 1180 -5.84 6.01 -12.44
C PRO A 1180 -6.97 6.79 -11.75
N SER A 1181 -7.87 6.11 -11.07
CA SER A 1181 -9.06 6.66 -10.39
C SER A 1181 -8.82 7.06 -8.94
N VAL A 1182 -7.65 6.73 -8.37
CA VAL A 1182 -7.33 7.00 -6.97
C VAL A 1182 -6.47 8.25 -6.81
N ALA A 1183 -7.05 9.25 -6.16
CA ALA A 1183 -6.42 10.53 -5.87
C ALA A 1183 -6.67 10.96 -4.42
N LEU A 1184 -5.62 11.44 -3.75
CA LEU A 1184 -5.73 12.22 -2.52
C LEU A 1184 -5.68 13.70 -2.91
N ARG A 1185 -6.66 14.50 -2.49
CA ARG A 1185 -6.68 15.95 -2.73
C ARG A 1185 -6.73 16.71 -1.42
N PHE A 1186 -5.96 17.79 -1.32
CA PHE A 1186 -6.06 18.79 -0.28
C PHE A 1186 -6.37 20.13 -0.93
N GLU A 1187 -7.52 20.72 -0.60
CA GLU A 1187 -8.06 21.92 -1.24
C GLU A 1187 -8.42 22.95 -0.16
N ILE A 1188 -8.40 24.23 -0.52
CA ILE A 1188 -8.73 25.36 0.35
C ILE A 1188 -9.60 26.33 -0.45
N ALA A 1189 -10.79 26.66 0.06
CA ALA A 1189 -11.79 27.48 -0.63
C ALA A 1189 -12.30 28.65 0.22
N ARG A 1190 -12.85 29.69 -0.40
CA ARG A 1190 -13.49 30.83 0.27
C ARG A 1190 -14.79 31.21 -0.46
N ALA A 1191 -15.88 31.36 0.29
CA ALA A 1191 -17.12 31.99 -0.18
C ALA A 1191 -16.93 33.49 -0.41
N LEU A 1192 -17.42 34.02 -1.53
CA LEU A 1192 -17.27 35.44 -1.87
C LEU A 1192 -18.36 36.34 -1.26
N ARG A 1193 -19.49 35.78 -0.80
CA ARG A 1193 -20.62 36.53 -0.22
C ARG A 1193 -20.68 36.52 1.32
N LYS A 1194 -19.80 35.77 1.99
CA LYS A 1194 -19.70 35.74 3.46
C LYS A 1194 -18.37 36.33 3.88
N GLU A 1195 -18.35 37.12 4.97
CA GLU A 1195 -17.13 37.52 5.66
C GLU A 1195 -16.54 36.36 6.46
N ARG A 1196 -16.10 35.30 5.76
CA ARG A 1196 -15.57 34.08 6.37
C ARG A 1196 -14.15 33.79 5.91
N ASN A 1197 -13.39 33.16 6.79
CA ASN A 1197 -12.05 32.63 6.52
C ASN A 1197 -12.09 31.44 5.54
N PHE A 1198 -10.92 31.08 5.01
CA PHE A 1198 -10.76 29.94 4.11
C PHE A 1198 -11.12 28.60 4.79
N VAL A 1199 -11.87 27.76 4.09
CA VAL A 1199 -12.28 26.42 4.49
C VAL A 1199 -11.31 25.38 3.92
N PRO A 1200 -10.62 24.57 4.75
CA PRO A 1200 -9.77 23.47 4.29
C PRO A 1200 -10.58 22.20 4.03
N ILE A 1201 -10.24 21.48 2.96
CA ILE A 1201 -10.93 20.28 2.47
C ILE A 1201 -9.89 19.18 2.21
N LEU A 1202 -10.20 17.95 2.63
CA LEU A 1202 -9.40 16.76 2.35
C LEU A 1202 -10.28 15.67 1.74
N LEU A 1203 -9.83 15.10 0.62
CA LEU A 1203 -10.57 14.14 -0.18
C LEU A 1203 -9.71 12.93 -0.52
N LEU A 1204 -10.26 11.73 -0.37
CA LEU A 1204 -9.73 10.54 -1.02
C LEU A 1204 -10.78 9.99 -1.98
N SER A 1205 -10.54 10.13 -3.29
CA SER A 1205 -11.37 9.44 -4.27
C SER A 1205 -10.92 7.99 -4.37
N ARG A 1206 -11.54 7.09 -3.62
CA ARG A 1206 -11.30 5.65 -3.72
C ARG A 1206 -12.57 4.90 -4.13
N ARG A 1207 -12.37 3.86 -4.94
CA ARG A 1207 -13.32 2.78 -5.20
C ARG A 1207 -13.03 1.64 -4.21
N PHE A 1208 -14.04 1.23 -3.46
CA PHE A 1208 -14.04 -0.03 -2.72
C PHE A 1208 -14.67 -1.13 -3.61
#